data_AF-A0A1V5ZP74-F1
#
_entry.id   AF-A0A1V5ZP74-F1
#
_cell.length_a   1.000
_cell.length_b   1.000
_cell.length_c   1.000
_cell.angle_alpha   90.00
_cell.angle_beta   90.00
_cell.angle_gamma   90.00
#
_symmetry.space_group_name_H-M   'P 1'
#
loop_
_entity.id
_entity.type
_entity.pdbx_description
1 polymer ?
#
loop_
_entity_poly.entity_id
_entity_poly.type
_entity_poly.pdbx_seq_one_letter_code
_entity_poly.pdbx_strand_id
1 'polypeptide(L)'
;MAIIPTKVSPEQIKDTLKAYGNDLQLLIQMVGNSPKEIRITEDMEINTNLTIPSNIHLIIREGSRVFVNENTIVNGRITCYSSETPIFNIASGKTLTLNGPFTADLNRIFNGLGTALFPSTQHNVKEVYPQWWGTSNNIHTAAISSALGSLINGGRLIFTKQVFNTSGILINTNKTHIVIEQDAEIKIIGKTGDPYYLISVLASDVSISGVGVLNGNRDNLEDPNWSCHIIRIVADGKSIDNITVKDISIKDAPSYTGGGGFSRGDGIYISKQGNSAYTISNVRISNCKISNCGRNGISVIHCDSGLIISGNNIIGAKQCGIDIEPSMLNKHIVEGALVTGNTIDCQSLGGRGIDAGGEACSFTDNIIKNPVSAGIFLPEHDSKSNNISGNSIIRSGKYGIWVPIKNYGSHLITNNIVNIAGRSGIYIQKGWNIVTNNIVKDAGTILGNLQDIQTATSANPCVITLNNHGLSVGDRVRLSGFSHADWKAKLNGVVSAISIVNDNQFSLTSIDTSGLPAFSGRGRIESVKGGSQNIGIQIVDQKKNIEALSRSNPMILTWTNHPFSEFVDEDPDDVRKFYVQFTGIKQADWVNLNYGYREVEIIDSTSLSVVGLNSSGFAAAYDAEVDPGKVNVDYAGHNMFGPNSLENTLGKMFTAINLGSSGYNDVYPQQYIGDYTYTIRNYLDTDYIRGTGKTTIMISNRTLKPEETGGIFTNRPDEEYVVSSDTTTTLPIALAPLEFTFISKNSNYFMNIKPASGEEIIGYGVNGLVDVGAEGSILQIRCTVDGKWDVVAHKKYTRIINSIGGTTNLQARDTGNTYTNTDATANSTYNLPAAVPGLEYRFIRTHNTRTIIVSPNGSDFILEQQTGLNFGTGSGPSGATLRCFVPGRWEVTHNQRNNIIKDVGVGVTLNRNDKGNFFINDSAGNNTTVTLHEATELGIEYTFMRTSANRTFTIVPNANDTIQGLNQAESLVVGNQYSIVTLRCVRTNFWAIVRRIST
;
A
#
# COMPACT_ATOMS: atom_id res chain seq x y z
N MET A 1 -66.81 62.25 -24.86
CA MET A 1 -65.67 61.36 -25.16
C MET A 1 -64.42 62.21 -25.30
N ALA A 2 -63.65 62.37 -24.23
CA ALA A 2 -62.36 63.04 -24.31
C ALA A 2 -61.33 62.01 -24.80
N ILE A 3 -60.67 62.31 -25.92
CA ILE A 3 -59.55 61.52 -26.44
C ILE A 3 -58.39 61.73 -25.47
N ILE A 4 -58.16 60.76 -24.58
CA ILE A 4 -57.03 60.80 -23.64
C ILE A 4 -55.77 60.43 -24.44
N PRO A 5 -54.76 61.30 -24.55
CA PRO A 5 -53.59 61.07 -25.37
C PRO A 5 -52.85 59.78 -24.97
N THR A 6 -52.17 59.17 -25.94
CA THR A 6 -51.36 57.95 -25.80
C THR A 6 -50.13 58.13 -24.90
N LYS A 7 -49.81 59.39 -24.53
CA LYS A 7 -48.87 59.77 -23.48
C LYS A 7 -49.56 60.80 -22.58
N VAL A 8 -49.73 60.48 -21.30
CA VAL A 8 -50.19 61.47 -20.31
C VAL A 8 -48.96 62.23 -19.82
N SER A 9 -48.96 63.56 -19.93
CA SER A 9 -47.81 64.36 -19.51
C SER A 9 -47.71 64.43 -17.97
N PRO A 10 -46.51 64.66 -17.39
CA PRO A 10 -46.34 64.86 -15.95
C PRO A 10 -47.28 65.93 -15.37
N GLU A 11 -47.57 66.99 -16.12
CA GLU A 11 -48.49 68.06 -15.74
C GLU A 11 -49.96 67.59 -15.65
N GLN A 12 -50.41 66.73 -16.58
CA GLN A 12 -51.75 66.14 -16.54
C GLN A 12 -51.93 65.16 -15.36
N ILE A 13 -50.86 64.48 -14.97
CA ILE A 13 -50.83 63.62 -13.78
C ILE A 13 -50.91 64.49 -12.50
N LYS A 14 -50.16 65.60 -12.43
CA LYS A 14 -50.20 66.55 -11.30
C LYS A 14 -51.58 67.17 -11.06
N ASP A 15 -52.26 67.58 -12.13
CA ASP A 15 -53.61 68.17 -12.01
C ASP A 15 -54.67 67.13 -11.59
N THR A 16 -54.47 65.86 -11.97
CA THR A 16 -55.34 64.74 -11.59
C THR A 16 -55.10 64.29 -10.14
N LEU A 17 -53.84 64.21 -9.70
CA LEU A 17 -53.47 63.85 -8.31
C LEU A 17 -54.01 64.85 -7.28
N LYS A 18 -54.04 66.15 -7.62
CA LYS A 18 -54.67 67.19 -6.78
C LYS A 18 -56.17 67.01 -6.58
N ALA A 19 -56.88 66.35 -7.51
CA ALA A 19 -58.33 66.22 -7.46
C ALA A 19 -58.80 64.92 -6.76
N TYR A 20 -57.95 63.90 -6.66
CA TYR A 20 -58.35 62.54 -6.26
C TYR A 20 -57.47 61.90 -5.17
N GLY A 21 -56.44 62.59 -4.68
CA GLY A 21 -55.47 62.03 -3.74
C GLY A 21 -54.41 61.18 -4.44
N ASN A 22 -53.36 60.79 -3.71
CA ASN A 22 -52.24 60.01 -4.24
C ASN A 22 -52.61 58.52 -4.43
N ASP A 23 -53.71 58.20 -5.13
CA ASP A 23 -54.22 56.83 -5.34
C ASP A 23 -53.95 56.32 -6.76
N LEU A 24 -53.15 55.25 -6.86
CA LEU A 24 -52.75 54.64 -8.13
C LEU A 24 -53.92 53.94 -8.86
N GLN A 25 -54.94 53.46 -8.13
CA GLN A 25 -56.11 52.78 -8.73
C GLN A 25 -56.90 53.75 -9.61
N LEU A 26 -57.18 54.96 -9.10
CA LEU A 26 -57.91 55.99 -9.82
C LEU A 26 -57.16 56.41 -11.08
N LEU A 27 -55.83 56.56 -10.99
CA LEU A 27 -55.00 56.86 -12.14
C LEU A 27 -55.15 55.79 -13.23
N ILE A 28 -55.05 54.50 -12.88
CA ILE A 28 -55.17 53.38 -13.83
C ILE A 28 -56.57 53.35 -14.49
N GLN A 29 -57.63 53.56 -13.71
CA GLN A 29 -59.00 53.62 -14.24
C GLN A 29 -59.18 54.76 -15.26
N MET A 30 -58.55 55.90 -15.03
CA MET A 30 -58.62 57.07 -15.93
C MET A 30 -57.90 56.86 -17.25
N VAL A 31 -56.77 56.13 -17.28
CA VAL A 31 -55.99 55.96 -18.53
C VAL A 31 -56.60 54.94 -19.51
N GLY A 32 -57.43 54.02 -19.03
CA GLY A 32 -58.17 53.02 -19.84
C GLY A 32 -57.31 51.91 -20.45
N ASN A 33 -57.88 51.14 -21.39
CA ASN A 33 -57.27 49.93 -21.97
C ASN A 33 -56.18 50.16 -23.05
N SER A 34 -55.73 51.39 -23.27
CA SER A 34 -54.68 51.67 -24.28
C SER A 34 -53.27 51.41 -23.72
N PRO A 35 -52.30 50.90 -24.50
CA PRO A 35 -50.92 50.73 -24.04
C PRO A 35 -50.31 52.08 -23.65
N LYS A 36 -49.88 52.23 -22.39
CA LYS A 36 -49.43 53.51 -21.86
C LYS A 36 -48.29 53.38 -20.85
N GLU A 37 -47.35 54.32 -20.96
CA GLU A 37 -46.35 54.59 -19.92
C GLU A 37 -46.98 55.48 -18.84
N ILE A 38 -46.90 55.07 -17.58
CA ILE A 38 -47.27 55.87 -16.41
C ILE A 38 -45.97 56.15 -15.64
N ARG A 39 -45.68 57.43 -15.40
CA ARG A 39 -44.50 57.87 -14.66
C ARG A 39 -44.92 58.30 -13.27
N ILE A 40 -44.40 57.60 -12.25
CA ILE A 40 -44.58 57.95 -10.84
C ILE A 40 -43.39 58.83 -10.45
N THR A 41 -43.70 60.07 -10.04
CA THR A 41 -42.72 61.11 -9.68
C THR A 41 -42.95 61.71 -8.29
N GLU A 42 -43.96 61.22 -7.57
CA GLU A 42 -44.32 61.60 -6.20
C GLU A 42 -44.77 60.32 -5.46
N ASP A 43 -44.85 60.39 -4.12
CA ASP A 43 -45.32 59.26 -3.31
C ASP A 43 -46.75 58.85 -3.70
N MET A 44 -46.98 57.54 -3.85
CA MET A 44 -48.24 56.93 -4.30
C MET A 44 -48.71 55.88 -3.29
N GLU A 45 -50.02 55.78 -3.09
CA GLU A 45 -50.66 54.78 -2.24
C GLU A 45 -51.53 53.83 -3.06
N ILE A 46 -51.61 52.58 -2.59
CA ILE A 46 -52.53 51.55 -3.07
C ILE A 46 -53.33 51.06 -1.87
N ASN A 47 -54.49 51.66 -1.65
CA ASN A 47 -55.35 51.45 -0.48
C ASN A 47 -56.47 50.42 -0.71
N THR A 48 -56.54 49.83 -1.89
CA THR A 48 -57.51 48.81 -2.29
C THR A 48 -56.83 47.72 -3.12
N ASN A 49 -57.43 46.54 -3.20
CA ASN A 49 -56.90 45.49 -4.06
C ASN A 49 -56.84 45.97 -5.53
N LEU A 50 -55.67 45.87 -6.14
CA LEU A 50 -55.40 46.43 -7.47
C LEU A 50 -54.78 45.40 -8.41
N THR A 51 -55.30 45.32 -9.64
CA THR A 51 -54.65 44.59 -10.74
C THR A 51 -54.27 45.55 -11.85
N ILE A 52 -52.96 45.70 -12.08
CA ILE A 52 -52.40 46.53 -13.14
C ILE A 52 -52.27 45.66 -14.41
N PRO A 53 -52.98 45.98 -15.49
CA PRO A 53 -53.01 45.16 -16.71
C PRO A 53 -51.69 45.20 -17.50
N SER A 54 -51.50 44.20 -18.38
CA SER A 54 -50.22 43.95 -19.10
C SER A 54 -49.85 45.03 -20.13
N ASN A 55 -50.80 45.86 -20.54
CA ASN A 55 -50.61 46.98 -21.45
C ASN A 55 -50.02 48.23 -20.76
N ILE A 56 -49.85 48.23 -19.42
CA ILE A 56 -49.28 49.37 -18.68
C ILE A 56 -47.78 49.17 -18.44
N HIS A 57 -46.99 50.24 -18.63
CA HIS A 57 -45.60 50.32 -18.21
C HIS A 57 -45.47 51.37 -17.09
N LEU A 58 -45.19 50.92 -15.87
CA LEU A 58 -44.88 51.79 -14.73
C LEU A 58 -43.40 52.15 -14.73
N ILE A 59 -43.10 53.44 -14.72
CA ILE A 59 -41.76 53.97 -14.55
C ILE A 59 -41.74 54.74 -13.24
N ILE A 60 -40.95 54.28 -12.27
CA ILE A 60 -40.84 54.91 -10.96
C ILE A 60 -39.53 55.70 -10.92
N ARG A 61 -39.63 57.02 -10.71
CA ARG A 61 -38.49 57.94 -10.73
C ARG A 61 -38.12 58.43 -9.33
N GLU A 62 -36.84 58.74 -9.19
CA GLU A 62 -36.12 59.47 -8.14
C GLU A 62 -36.91 59.79 -6.85
N GLY A 63 -36.54 59.14 -5.74
CA GLY A 63 -37.06 59.43 -4.39
C GLY A 63 -38.51 59.01 -4.10
N SER A 64 -39.30 58.65 -5.12
CA SER A 64 -40.73 58.32 -4.97
C SER A 64 -40.95 56.98 -4.27
N ARG A 65 -41.95 56.92 -3.38
CA ARG A 65 -42.37 55.71 -2.67
C ARG A 65 -43.74 55.23 -3.15
N VAL A 66 -43.91 53.92 -3.24
CA VAL A 66 -45.21 53.30 -3.48
C VAL A 66 -45.63 52.50 -2.25
N PHE A 67 -46.66 52.97 -1.54
CA PHE A 67 -47.22 52.31 -0.37
C PHE A 67 -48.26 51.29 -0.79
N VAL A 68 -47.93 50.00 -0.65
CA VAL A 68 -48.80 48.87 -0.98
C VAL A 68 -49.55 48.46 0.29
N ASN A 69 -50.68 49.10 0.55
CA ASN A 69 -51.50 48.87 1.74
C ASN A 69 -52.52 47.73 1.53
N GLU A 70 -52.73 47.28 0.30
CA GLU A 70 -53.60 46.16 -0.07
C GLU A 70 -52.96 45.24 -1.14
N ASN A 71 -53.48 44.02 -1.31
CA ASN A 71 -52.90 43.04 -2.23
C ASN A 71 -52.94 43.56 -3.67
N THR A 72 -51.78 43.55 -4.33
CA THR A 72 -51.59 44.17 -5.64
C THR A 72 -50.96 43.19 -6.63
N ILE A 73 -51.52 43.10 -7.83
CA ILE A 73 -51.00 42.28 -8.93
C ILE A 73 -50.60 43.20 -10.08
N VAL A 74 -49.37 43.07 -10.58
CA VAL A 74 -48.84 43.85 -11.70
C VAL A 74 -48.52 42.93 -12.88
N ASN A 75 -49.41 42.92 -13.87
CA ASN A 75 -49.19 42.21 -15.14
C ASN A 75 -48.38 43.05 -16.14
N GLY A 76 -48.30 44.37 -15.92
CA GLY A 76 -47.55 45.32 -16.74
C GLY A 76 -46.04 45.35 -16.46
N ARG A 77 -45.29 46.08 -17.30
CA ARG A 77 -43.84 46.29 -17.11
C ARG A 77 -43.60 47.28 -15.96
N ILE A 78 -42.58 47.04 -15.14
CA ILE A 78 -42.05 48.01 -14.17
C ILE A 78 -40.59 48.32 -14.51
N THR A 79 -40.21 49.60 -14.48
CA THR A 79 -38.82 50.05 -14.52
C THR A 79 -38.54 51.08 -13.44
N CYS A 80 -37.53 50.80 -12.62
CA CYS A 80 -37.02 51.70 -11.59
C CYS A 80 -35.67 52.28 -12.05
N TYR A 81 -35.54 53.61 -12.09
CA TYR A 81 -34.30 54.32 -12.46
C TYR A 81 -33.80 55.18 -11.28
N SER A 82 -32.47 55.34 -11.13
CA SER A 82 -31.75 56.59 -10.69
C SER A 82 -30.82 56.51 -9.47
N SER A 83 -30.11 57.63 -9.24
CA SER A 83 -29.23 57.99 -8.11
C SER A 83 -29.88 57.86 -6.73
N GLU A 84 -31.20 58.05 -6.63
CA GLU A 84 -31.97 57.81 -5.40
C GLU A 84 -33.08 56.80 -5.69
N THR A 85 -32.98 55.64 -5.04
CA THR A 85 -33.70 54.43 -5.46
C THR A 85 -35.19 54.48 -5.11
N PRO A 86 -36.11 54.16 -6.05
CA PRO A 86 -37.53 54.04 -5.74
C PRO A 86 -37.83 52.87 -4.79
N ILE A 87 -38.77 53.07 -3.85
CA ILE A 87 -39.09 52.07 -2.82
C ILE A 87 -40.57 51.70 -2.85
N PHE A 88 -40.87 50.41 -2.93
CA PHE A 88 -42.16 49.82 -2.58
C PHE A 88 -42.20 49.51 -1.08
N ASN A 89 -43.08 50.18 -0.34
CA ASN A 89 -43.38 49.91 1.06
C ASN A 89 -44.58 48.98 1.14
N ILE A 90 -44.36 47.68 1.38
CA ILE A 90 -45.41 46.66 1.42
C ILE A 90 -45.86 46.46 2.86
N ALA A 91 -47.14 46.74 3.12
CA ALA A 91 -47.72 46.61 4.44
C ALA A 91 -47.74 45.16 4.94
N SER A 92 -47.71 44.98 6.26
CA SER A 92 -47.72 43.66 6.90
C SER A 92 -48.92 42.82 6.43
N GLY A 93 -48.68 41.56 6.07
CA GLY A 93 -49.71 40.65 5.59
C GLY A 93 -50.23 40.93 4.16
N LYS A 94 -49.65 41.91 3.45
CA LYS A 94 -50.01 42.24 2.07
C LYS A 94 -48.95 41.72 1.09
N THR A 95 -49.40 41.48 -0.14
CA THR A 95 -48.57 40.91 -1.21
C THR A 95 -48.56 41.81 -2.44
N LEU A 96 -47.36 42.08 -2.97
CA LEU A 96 -47.13 42.67 -4.29
C LEU A 96 -46.67 41.57 -5.25
N THR A 97 -47.52 41.20 -6.20
CA THR A 97 -47.27 40.16 -7.19
C THR A 97 -46.84 40.77 -8.52
N LEU A 98 -45.63 40.46 -8.99
CA LEU A 98 -45.03 41.04 -10.20
C LEU A 98 -45.00 39.98 -11.32
N ASN A 99 -46.03 39.99 -12.17
CA ASN A 99 -46.17 39.07 -13.30
C ASN A 99 -45.52 39.59 -14.59
N GLY A 100 -45.45 40.91 -14.77
CA GLY A 100 -44.83 41.54 -15.95
C GLY A 100 -43.31 41.75 -15.80
N PRO A 101 -42.63 42.26 -16.86
CA PRO A 101 -41.19 42.50 -16.81
C PRO A 101 -40.80 43.51 -15.74
N PHE A 102 -39.74 43.21 -15.00
CA PHE A 102 -39.22 44.05 -13.93
C PHE A 102 -37.75 44.39 -14.19
N THR A 103 -37.38 45.66 -14.03
CA THR A 103 -36.00 46.13 -14.17
C THR A 103 -35.73 47.19 -13.13
N ALA A 104 -34.64 47.02 -12.37
CA ALA A 104 -34.22 47.95 -11.32
C ALA A 104 -32.69 47.88 -11.11
N ASP A 105 -32.10 48.97 -10.62
CA ASP A 105 -30.71 49.02 -10.19
C ASP A 105 -30.46 48.13 -8.94
N LEU A 106 -29.19 47.87 -8.61
CA LEU A 106 -28.76 47.03 -7.46
C LEU A 106 -28.86 47.78 -6.11
N ASN A 107 -30.01 48.37 -5.85
CA ASN A 107 -30.31 49.09 -4.62
C ASN A 107 -31.58 48.52 -3.96
N ARG A 108 -31.89 48.95 -2.74
CA ARG A 108 -33.10 48.51 -2.03
C ARG A 108 -34.36 49.02 -2.74
N ILE A 109 -35.18 48.10 -3.25
CA ILE A 109 -36.46 48.38 -3.94
C ILE A 109 -37.66 48.02 -3.07
N PHE A 110 -37.55 46.97 -2.24
CA PHE A 110 -38.64 46.48 -1.41
C PHE A 110 -38.35 46.76 0.07
N ASN A 111 -39.35 47.31 0.74
CA ASN A 111 -39.33 47.61 2.17
C ASN A 111 -40.69 47.26 2.80
N GLY A 112 -40.73 47.15 4.13
CA GLY A 112 -41.90 46.72 4.88
C GLY A 112 -41.92 45.24 5.22
N LEU A 113 -42.94 44.82 5.96
CA LEU A 113 -43.13 43.45 6.46
C LEU A 113 -43.97 42.58 5.50
N GLY A 114 -44.53 43.18 4.44
CA GLY A 114 -45.24 42.45 3.39
C GLY A 114 -44.31 41.74 2.40
N THR A 115 -44.90 41.06 1.43
CA THR A 115 -44.19 40.15 0.52
C THR A 115 -44.20 40.67 -0.90
N ALA A 116 -43.04 40.65 -1.57
CA ALA A 116 -42.95 40.80 -3.03
C ALA A 116 -42.78 39.42 -3.67
N LEU A 117 -43.56 39.11 -4.71
CA LEU A 117 -43.56 37.81 -5.39
C LEU A 117 -43.27 37.96 -6.88
N PHE A 118 -42.51 37.01 -7.41
CA PHE A 118 -42.22 36.83 -8.83
C PHE A 118 -42.68 35.42 -9.26
N PRO A 119 -43.97 35.22 -9.61
CA PRO A 119 -44.60 33.90 -9.78
C PRO A 119 -44.17 33.08 -11.01
N SER A 120 -43.03 33.39 -11.64
CA SER A 120 -42.43 32.75 -12.83
C SER A 120 -43.26 31.65 -13.54
N THR A 121 -44.27 32.09 -14.31
CA THR A 121 -44.88 31.27 -15.39
C THR A 121 -45.00 32.03 -16.71
N GLN A 122 -44.66 33.33 -16.73
CA GLN A 122 -44.69 34.18 -17.93
C GLN A 122 -43.39 35.01 -18.07
N HIS A 123 -42.28 34.32 -18.36
CA HIS A 123 -41.08 34.78 -19.09
C HIS A 123 -40.35 36.11 -18.78
N ASN A 124 -40.72 36.93 -17.78
CA ASN A 124 -40.28 38.33 -17.81
C ASN A 124 -39.45 38.84 -16.62
N VAL A 125 -39.34 38.10 -15.51
CA VAL A 125 -38.36 38.42 -14.46
C VAL A 125 -37.25 37.39 -14.51
N LYS A 126 -36.16 37.80 -15.19
CA LYS A 126 -35.04 36.93 -15.52
C LYS A 126 -34.21 36.56 -14.29
N GLU A 127 -34.05 37.52 -13.37
CA GLU A 127 -33.05 37.51 -12.30
C GLU A 127 -33.58 38.31 -11.09
N VAL A 128 -33.35 37.81 -9.88
CA VAL A 128 -33.69 38.46 -8.60
C VAL A 128 -32.39 38.63 -7.80
N TYR A 129 -32.27 39.73 -7.05
CA TYR A 129 -31.05 40.07 -6.29
C TYR A 129 -31.39 40.34 -4.81
N PRO A 130 -30.61 39.83 -3.84
CA PRO A 130 -30.78 40.16 -2.42
C PRO A 130 -30.74 41.66 -2.14
N GLN A 131 -29.95 42.43 -2.91
CA GLN A 131 -29.84 43.88 -2.78
C GLN A 131 -31.19 44.61 -2.85
N TRP A 132 -32.17 44.07 -3.58
CA TRP A 132 -33.51 44.65 -3.68
C TRP A 132 -34.26 44.67 -2.34
N TRP A 133 -33.89 43.85 -1.36
CA TRP A 133 -34.44 43.89 0.00
C TRP A 133 -33.54 44.61 1.02
N GLY A 134 -32.34 45.03 0.59
CA GLY A 134 -31.38 45.82 1.37
C GLY A 134 -30.27 44.97 1.98
N THR A 135 -29.03 45.26 1.57
CA THR A 135 -27.80 44.56 1.99
C THR A 135 -26.75 45.51 2.57
N SER A 136 -27.19 46.60 3.19
CA SER A 136 -26.30 47.66 3.73
C SER A 136 -25.80 47.39 5.15
N ASN A 137 -26.39 46.43 5.86
CA ASN A 137 -25.96 45.99 7.19
C ASN A 137 -24.95 44.83 7.08
N ASN A 138 -24.25 44.47 8.16
CA ASN A 138 -23.24 43.40 8.10
C ASN A 138 -23.81 41.97 8.05
N ILE A 139 -25.14 41.78 8.14
CA ILE A 139 -25.85 40.48 8.20
C ILE A 139 -27.02 40.50 7.21
N HIS A 140 -26.93 39.68 6.18
CA HIS A 140 -27.83 39.74 5.02
C HIS A 140 -28.87 38.60 4.97
N THR A 141 -28.96 37.76 6.01
CA THR A 141 -29.86 36.59 6.04
C THR A 141 -31.29 36.95 5.63
N ALA A 142 -31.87 38.00 6.22
CA ALA A 142 -33.26 38.40 5.95
C ALA A 142 -33.48 38.80 4.48
N ALA A 143 -32.57 39.59 3.90
CA ALA A 143 -32.66 40.04 2.51
C ALA A 143 -32.55 38.85 1.54
N ILE A 144 -31.65 37.90 1.82
CA ILE A 144 -31.50 36.67 1.04
C ILE A 144 -32.76 35.80 1.15
N SER A 145 -33.30 35.61 2.35
CA SER A 145 -34.53 34.85 2.58
C SER A 145 -35.73 35.48 1.87
N SER A 146 -35.88 36.80 1.89
CA SER A 146 -36.96 37.49 1.17
C SER A 146 -36.79 37.38 -0.35
N ALA A 147 -35.57 37.52 -0.86
CA ALA A 147 -35.29 37.35 -2.29
C ALA A 147 -35.59 35.93 -2.76
N LEU A 148 -35.17 34.91 -1.99
CA LEU A 148 -35.46 33.53 -2.30
C LEU A 148 -36.96 33.21 -2.19
N GLY A 149 -37.62 33.70 -1.13
CA GLY A 149 -39.05 33.52 -0.91
C GLY A 149 -39.94 34.19 -1.96
N SER A 150 -39.41 35.19 -2.68
CA SER A 150 -40.10 35.81 -3.80
C SER A 150 -40.24 34.90 -5.03
N LEU A 151 -39.38 33.88 -5.17
CA LEU A 151 -39.32 32.95 -6.30
C LEU A 151 -40.22 31.72 -6.10
N ILE A 152 -41.53 31.93 -5.89
CA ILE A 152 -42.47 30.87 -5.48
C ILE A 152 -42.61 29.69 -6.47
N ASN A 153 -42.26 29.89 -7.74
CA ASN A 153 -42.30 28.86 -8.78
C ASN A 153 -40.91 28.50 -9.33
N GLY A 154 -39.85 28.92 -8.62
CA GLY A 154 -38.47 28.85 -9.08
C GLY A 154 -38.04 30.08 -9.88
N GLY A 155 -36.79 30.09 -10.33
CA GLY A 155 -36.16 31.24 -11.01
C GLY A 155 -34.70 31.39 -10.64
N ARG A 156 -34.09 32.53 -11.01
CA ARG A 156 -32.67 32.80 -10.78
C ARG A 156 -32.46 33.82 -9.67
N LEU A 157 -31.75 33.44 -8.62
CA LEU A 157 -31.24 34.33 -7.58
C LEU A 157 -29.76 34.62 -7.86
N ILE A 158 -29.42 35.89 -8.06
CA ILE A 158 -28.08 36.33 -8.44
C ILE A 158 -27.39 37.04 -7.27
N PHE A 159 -26.19 36.57 -6.93
CA PHE A 159 -25.29 37.21 -5.98
C PHE A 159 -24.18 37.91 -6.76
N THR A 160 -23.98 39.20 -6.50
CA THR A 160 -23.05 40.05 -7.27
C THR A 160 -22.45 41.16 -6.40
N LYS A 161 -21.26 41.65 -6.75
CA LYS A 161 -20.64 42.92 -6.30
C LYS A 161 -20.43 43.13 -4.79
N GLN A 162 -20.50 42.10 -3.94
CA GLN A 162 -20.20 42.22 -2.50
C GLN A 162 -20.00 40.86 -1.81
N VAL A 163 -19.55 40.92 -0.55
CA VAL A 163 -19.60 39.80 0.39
C VAL A 163 -20.98 39.75 1.06
N PHE A 164 -21.63 38.60 1.01
CA PHE A 164 -22.92 38.32 1.61
C PHE A 164 -22.74 37.46 2.86
N ASN A 165 -22.65 38.10 4.02
CA ASN A 165 -22.69 37.42 5.31
C ASN A 165 -24.11 36.89 5.60
N THR A 166 -24.27 35.59 5.81
CA THR A 166 -25.56 34.96 6.13
C THR A 166 -25.41 33.87 7.19
N SER A 167 -26.46 33.60 7.96
CA SER A 167 -26.55 32.45 8.88
C SER A 167 -26.96 31.14 8.20
N GLY A 168 -27.14 31.16 6.87
CA GLY A 168 -27.50 29.99 6.07
C GLY A 168 -28.54 30.34 5.00
N ILE A 169 -28.66 29.49 3.99
CA ILE A 169 -29.62 29.61 2.90
C ILE A 169 -30.33 28.27 2.75
N LEU A 170 -31.66 28.27 2.84
CA LEU A 170 -32.49 27.08 2.68
C LEU A 170 -33.25 27.13 1.35
N ILE A 171 -32.93 26.23 0.42
CA ILE A 171 -33.64 26.10 -0.85
C ILE A 171 -34.69 25.00 -0.72
N ASN A 172 -35.96 25.39 -0.64
CA ASN A 172 -37.10 24.47 -0.54
C ASN A 172 -38.06 24.54 -1.75
N THR A 173 -37.83 25.48 -2.68
CA THR A 173 -38.62 25.67 -3.91
C THR A 173 -37.93 25.01 -5.10
N ASN A 174 -38.67 24.20 -5.86
CA ASN A 174 -38.15 23.56 -7.07
C ASN A 174 -37.76 24.60 -8.13
N LYS A 175 -36.88 24.22 -9.07
CA LYS A 175 -36.45 25.09 -10.19
C LYS A 175 -35.73 26.37 -9.74
N THR A 176 -35.13 26.34 -8.55
CA THR A 176 -34.36 27.46 -8.02
C THR A 176 -32.91 27.37 -8.51
N HIS A 177 -32.43 28.46 -9.11
CA HIS A 177 -31.09 28.56 -9.65
C HIS A 177 -30.33 29.70 -8.95
N ILE A 178 -29.33 29.35 -8.13
CA ILE A 178 -28.40 30.31 -7.54
C ILE A 178 -27.22 30.53 -8.48
N VAL A 179 -26.92 31.79 -8.76
CA VAL A 179 -25.74 32.21 -9.53
C VAL A 179 -24.91 33.15 -8.68
N ILE A 180 -23.65 32.78 -8.42
CA ILE A 180 -22.68 33.63 -7.73
C ILE A 180 -21.70 34.18 -8.77
N GLU A 181 -21.84 35.46 -9.07
CA GLU A 181 -21.02 36.13 -10.08
C GLU A 181 -19.59 36.35 -9.63
N GLN A 182 -18.75 36.76 -10.59
CA GLN A 182 -17.42 37.25 -10.30
C GLN A 182 -17.49 38.40 -9.27
N ASP A 183 -16.57 38.37 -8.31
CA ASP A 183 -16.49 39.33 -7.19
C ASP A 183 -17.60 39.23 -6.12
N ALA A 184 -18.48 38.22 -6.19
CA ALA A 184 -19.38 37.88 -5.10
C ALA A 184 -18.83 36.74 -4.23
N GLU A 185 -18.98 36.91 -2.92
CA GLU A 185 -18.70 35.86 -1.92
C GLU A 185 -19.93 35.70 -1.03
N ILE A 186 -20.40 34.47 -0.82
CA ILE A 186 -21.38 34.18 0.23
C ILE A 186 -20.60 33.56 1.40
N LYS A 187 -20.71 34.19 2.56
CA LYS A 187 -19.92 33.86 3.75
C LYS A 187 -20.83 33.53 4.90
N ILE A 188 -20.60 32.40 5.56
CA ILE A 188 -21.39 32.01 6.73
C ILE A 188 -20.97 32.80 7.98
N ILE A 189 -21.96 33.23 8.76
CA ILE A 189 -21.81 33.94 10.03
C ILE A 189 -22.77 33.36 11.10
N GLY A 190 -22.36 33.34 12.36
CA GLY A 190 -23.24 33.00 13.49
C GLY A 190 -23.01 31.62 14.12
N LYS A 191 -22.77 31.62 15.43
CA LYS A 191 -22.40 30.48 16.28
C LYS A 191 -23.65 29.87 16.92
N THR A 192 -23.75 28.54 16.91
CA THR A 192 -24.69 27.67 17.68
C THR A 192 -26.19 27.82 17.40
N GLY A 193 -26.84 26.67 17.16
CA GLY A 193 -28.26 26.53 16.80
C GLY A 193 -28.41 26.36 15.28
N ASP A 194 -29.11 25.31 14.84
CA ASP A 194 -29.31 24.95 13.43
C ASP A 194 -29.50 26.18 12.52
N PRO A 195 -28.76 26.29 11.39
CA PRO A 195 -28.32 25.14 10.60
C PRO A 195 -26.81 24.97 10.40
N TYR A 196 -26.36 23.70 10.39
CA TYR A 196 -24.99 23.27 10.06
C TYR A 196 -24.65 23.34 8.56
N TYR A 197 -25.04 24.40 7.87
CA TYR A 197 -24.76 24.58 6.44
C TYR A 197 -24.72 26.04 5.99
N LEU A 198 -23.98 26.35 4.92
CA LEU A 198 -24.12 27.63 4.23
C LEU A 198 -25.31 27.61 3.27
N ILE A 199 -25.44 26.56 2.47
CA ILE A 199 -26.59 26.32 1.59
C ILE A 199 -27.12 24.90 1.83
N SER A 200 -28.42 24.76 2.08
CA SER A 200 -29.11 23.47 2.12
C SER A 200 -30.14 23.36 1.01
N VAL A 201 -30.10 22.26 0.27
CA VAL A 201 -30.98 21.97 -0.87
C VAL A 201 -31.94 20.85 -0.49
N LEU A 202 -33.23 21.21 -0.42
CA LEU A 202 -34.36 20.31 -0.15
C LEU A 202 -35.38 20.44 -1.29
N ALA A 203 -34.96 20.61 -2.55
CA ALA A 203 -35.87 20.80 -3.68
C ALA A 203 -35.26 20.26 -4.97
N SER A 204 -36.11 19.93 -5.94
CA SER A 204 -35.69 19.39 -7.24
C SER A 204 -35.42 20.49 -8.27
N ASP A 205 -34.71 20.14 -9.34
CA ASP A 205 -34.33 21.05 -10.44
C ASP A 205 -33.53 22.27 -9.95
N VAL A 206 -32.66 22.07 -8.96
CA VAL A 206 -31.87 23.15 -8.35
C VAL A 206 -30.48 23.21 -8.98
N SER A 207 -29.99 24.42 -9.24
CA SER A 207 -28.58 24.61 -9.60
C SER A 207 -27.89 25.68 -8.76
N ILE A 208 -26.67 25.40 -8.32
CA ILE A 208 -25.76 26.38 -7.70
C ILE A 208 -24.56 26.54 -8.64
N SER A 209 -24.32 27.75 -9.13
CA SER A 209 -23.32 27.95 -10.19
C SER A 209 -22.69 29.33 -10.19
N GLY A 210 -21.65 29.51 -11.01
CA GLY A 210 -20.99 30.79 -11.24
C GLY A 210 -19.60 30.86 -10.61
N VAL A 211 -18.79 31.85 -10.98
CA VAL A 211 -17.35 31.90 -10.69
C VAL A 211 -16.98 32.54 -9.35
N GLY A 212 -17.97 32.94 -8.55
CA GLY A 212 -17.75 33.53 -7.23
C GLY A 212 -17.33 32.51 -6.16
N VAL A 213 -17.54 32.87 -4.90
CA VAL A 213 -17.02 32.11 -3.74
C VAL A 213 -18.12 31.77 -2.74
N LEU A 214 -18.12 30.53 -2.26
CA LEU A 214 -18.82 30.08 -1.07
C LEU A 214 -17.79 29.85 0.04
N ASN A 215 -17.91 30.56 1.16
CA ASN A 215 -16.91 30.58 2.23
C ASN A 215 -17.51 30.12 3.57
N GLY A 216 -16.98 29.03 4.12
CA GLY A 216 -17.36 28.48 5.43
C GLY A 216 -16.80 29.22 6.64
N ASN A 217 -15.99 30.26 6.40
CA ASN A 217 -15.44 31.15 7.41
C ASN A 217 -14.62 30.41 8.48
N ARG A 218 -13.85 29.39 8.07
CA ARG A 218 -13.02 28.60 8.99
C ARG A 218 -11.95 29.42 9.71
N ASP A 219 -11.37 30.44 9.08
CA ASP A 219 -10.22 31.19 9.62
C ASP A 219 -10.48 31.88 10.97
N ASN A 220 -11.73 31.93 11.44
CA ASN A 220 -12.14 32.50 12.72
C ASN A 220 -12.06 31.46 13.88
N LEU A 221 -10.94 30.72 13.97
CA LEU A 221 -10.70 29.50 14.79
C LEU A 221 -10.67 29.68 16.33
N GLU A 222 -11.44 30.60 16.91
CA GLU A 222 -11.53 30.69 18.38
C GLU A 222 -12.56 29.72 18.98
N ASP A 223 -13.46 29.14 18.17
CA ASP A 223 -14.54 28.29 18.67
C ASP A 223 -14.38 26.81 18.28
N PRO A 224 -14.03 25.92 19.23
CA PRO A 224 -13.88 24.50 18.97
C PRO A 224 -15.20 23.80 18.62
N ASN A 225 -16.36 24.46 18.77
CA ASN A 225 -17.71 23.93 18.48
C ASN A 225 -18.22 24.26 17.06
N TRP A 226 -17.47 25.05 16.29
CA TRP A 226 -17.89 25.55 14.99
C TRP A 226 -17.79 24.47 13.89
N SER A 227 -18.91 24.16 13.23
CA SER A 227 -18.95 23.18 12.14
C SER A 227 -20.03 23.48 11.11
N CYS A 228 -19.74 23.25 9.83
CA CYS A 228 -20.63 23.59 8.72
C CYS A 228 -20.28 22.78 7.47
N HIS A 229 -21.29 22.26 6.76
CA HIS A 229 -21.13 21.84 5.38
C HIS A 229 -21.41 23.04 4.46
N ILE A 230 -20.57 23.33 3.46
CA ILE A 230 -20.83 24.52 2.64
C ILE A 230 -22.10 24.32 1.82
N ILE A 231 -22.22 23.19 1.13
CA ILE A 231 -23.44 22.78 0.44
C ILE A 231 -23.91 21.45 1.03
N ARG A 232 -25.15 21.42 1.48
CA ARG A 232 -25.85 20.21 1.94
C ARG A 232 -26.98 19.89 0.97
N ILE A 233 -26.94 18.72 0.35
CA ILE A 233 -28.02 18.19 -0.49
C ILE A 233 -28.69 17.09 0.32
N VAL A 234 -29.98 17.26 0.63
CA VAL A 234 -30.67 16.35 1.53
C VAL A 234 -32.11 16.07 1.11
N ALA A 235 -32.44 14.78 1.08
CA ALA A 235 -33.82 14.33 1.10
C ALA A 235 -34.33 14.32 2.56
N ASP A 236 -35.23 15.25 2.85
CA ASP A 236 -35.86 15.47 4.15
C ASP A 236 -37.34 15.78 3.92
N GLY A 237 -38.22 14.88 4.36
CA GLY A 237 -39.68 14.98 4.15
C GLY A 237 -40.16 14.80 2.70
N LYS A 238 -39.27 14.74 1.72
CA LYS A 238 -39.57 14.51 0.29
C LYS A 238 -38.34 14.05 -0.50
N SER A 239 -38.57 13.32 -1.59
CA SER A 239 -37.54 13.01 -2.59
C SER A 239 -37.13 14.26 -3.36
N ILE A 240 -35.86 14.31 -3.77
CA ILE A 240 -35.29 15.38 -4.58
C ILE A 240 -34.55 14.81 -5.79
N ASP A 241 -34.58 15.54 -6.89
CA ASP A 241 -34.01 15.09 -8.17
C ASP A 241 -33.38 16.26 -8.94
N ASN A 242 -32.44 15.95 -9.81
CA ASN A 242 -31.83 16.87 -10.77
C ASN A 242 -31.18 18.09 -10.10
N ILE A 243 -30.12 17.84 -9.32
CA ILE A 243 -29.37 18.86 -8.60
C ILE A 243 -28.03 19.08 -9.29
N THR A 244 -27.66 20.34 -9.57
CA THR A 244 -26.38 20.68 -10.20
C THR A 244 -25.58 21.66 -9.36
N VAL A 245 -24.31 21.36 -9.09
CA VAL A 245 -23.33 22.29 -8.53
C VAL A 245 -22.21 22.43 -9.55
N LYS A 246 -21.96 23.63 -10.09
CA LYS A 246 -20.96 23.80 -11.14
C LYS A 246 -20.21 25.12 -11.18
N ASP A 247 -18.97 25.06 -11.66
CA ASP A 247 -18.13 26.22 -11.98
C ASP A 247 -17.85 27.17 -10.80
N ILE A 248 -18.01 26.72 -9.55
CA ILE A 248 -17.99 27.54 -8.33
C ILE A 248 -16.77 27.26 -7.44
N SER A 249 -16.31 28.27 -6.70
CA SER A 249 -15.29 28.11 -5.66
C SER A 249 -15.92 27.90 -4.28
N ILE A 250 -15.50 26.85 -3.57
CA ILE A 250 -15.95 26.45 -2.24
C ILE A 250 -14.71 26.39 -1.35
N LYS A 251 -14.71 27.09 -0.22
CA LYS A 251 -13.54 27.08 0.66
C LYS A 251 -13.88 27.15 2.14
N ASP A 252 -12.90 26.76 2.93
CA ASP A 252 -12.83 27.04 4.36
C ASP A 252 -14.01 26.43 5.12
N ALA A 253 -14.36 25.18 4.81
CA ALA A 253 -15.39 24.44 5.54
C ALA A 253 -14.89 24.13 6.97
N PRO A 254 -15.59 24.54 8.03
CA PRO A 254 -15.16 24.34 9.40
C PRO A 254 -15.61 22.99 9.96
N SER A 255 -14.76 22.34 10.75
CA SER A 255 -15.00 21.03 11.38
C SER A 255 -14.94 21.11 12.91
N TYR A 256 -15.82 20.37 13.58
CA TYR A 256 -15.82 20.17 15.03
C TYR A 256 -14.77 19.11 15.45
N THR A 257 -13.98 19.37 16.49
CA THR A 257 -12.94 18.43 16.99
C THR A 257 -13.33 17.67 18.26
N GLY A 258 -14.50 17.93 18.85
CA GLY A 258 -14.87 17.40 20.17
C GLY A 258 -15.64 16.07 20.16
N GLY A 259 -15.00 14.96 19.78
CA GLY A 259 -15.30 13.61 20.29
C GLY A 259 -16.75 13.04 20.21
N GLY A 260 -17.66 13.60 19.42
CA GLY A 260 -19.06 13.14 19.37
C GLY A 260 -19.64 13.09 17.96
N GLY A 261 -19.63 11.89 17.36
CA GLY A 261 -20.62 11.31 16.43
C GLY A 261 -21.14 12.05 15.18
N PHE A 262 -20.91 13.35 14.97
CA PHE A 262 -21.46 14.08 13.83
C PHE A 262 -20.38 14.46 12.82
N SER A 263 -20.40 13.73 11.71
CA SER A 263 -19.73 13.96 10.44
C SER A 263 -19.98 15.36 9.85
N ARG A 264 -19.18 16.38 10.21
CA ARG A 264 -19.32 17.77 9.70
C ARG A 264 -18.01 18.37 9.20
N GLY A 265 -18.11 19.39 8.34
CA GLY A 265 -16.97 20.13 7.81
C GLY A 265 -16.60 19.82 6.37
N ASP A 266 -17.58 19.39 5.57
CA ASP A 266 -17.36 19.09 4.15
C ASP A 266 -17.61 20.30 3.26
N GLY A 267 -16.96 20.32 2.09
CA GLY A 267 -17.34 21.26 1.03
C GLY A 267 -18.76 20.98 0.55
N ILE A 268 -19.01 19.76 0.06
CA ILE A 268 -20.33 19.31 -0.38
C ILE A 268 -20.68 18.02 0.35
N TYR A 269 -21.90 17.92 0.88
CA TYR A 269 -22.41 16.77 1.61
C TYR A 269 -23.76 16.34 1.06
N ILE A 270 -23.88 15.07 0.66
CA ILE A 270 -25.11 14.46 0.13
C ILE A 270 -25.56 13.35 1.07
N SER A 271 -26.79 13.43 1.58
CA SER A 271 -27.32 12.45 2.54
C SER A 271 -28.84 12.44 2.56
N LYS A 272 -29.45 11.42 3.17
CA LYS A 272 -30.87 11.45 3.54
C LYS A 272 -31.04 11.57 5.05
N GLN A 273 -32.19 12.08 5.50
CA GLN A 273 -32.52 12.12 6.93
C GLN A 273 -33.07 10.76 7.40
N GLY A 274 -32.36 10.13 8.35
CA GLY A 274 -32.76 8.87 8.97
C GLY A 274 -33.04 7.74 7.97
N ASN A 275 -33.82 6.74 8.39
CA ASN A 275 -34.18 5.58 7.56
C ASN A 275 -35.40 5.86 6.66
N SER A 276 -35.51 7.07 6.12
CA SER A 276 -36.64 7.49 5.29
C SER A 276 -36.63 6.83 3.91
N ALA A 277 -37.83 6.74 3.29
CA ALA A 277 -38.05 6.21 1.94
C ALA A 277 -37.82 7.25 0.82
N TYR A 278 -37.36 8.45 1.17
CA TYR A 278 -37.12 9.52 0.21
C TYR A 278 -35.82 9.29 -0.55
N THR A 279 -35.83 9.64 -1.83
CA THR A 279 -34.74 9.40 -2.76
C THR A 279 -34.02 10.69 -3.17
N ILE A 280 -32.76 10.56 -3.55
CA ILE A 280 -31.90 11.58 -4.14
C ILE A 280 -31.35 11.04 -5.45
N SER A 281 -31.72 11.66 -6.57
CA SER A 281 -31.27 11.23 -7.90
C SER A 281 -30.70 12.37 -8.75
N ASN A 282 -29.94 12.01 -9.78
CA ASN A 282 -29.43 12.91 -10.82
C ASN A 282 -28.63 14.11 -10.27
N VAL A 283 -27.74 13.87 -9.31
CA VAL A 283 -26.85 14.91 -8.76
C VAL A 283 -25.58 15.03 -9.60
N ARG A 284 -25.29 16.24 -10.08
CA ARG A 284 -24.10 16.57 -10.88
C ARG A 284 -23.25 17.61 -10.17
N ILE A 285 -21.98 17.30 -9.89
CA ILE A 285 -21.01 18.21 -9.30
C ILE A 285 -19.84 18.33 -10.27
N SER A 286 -19.66 19.49 -10.89
CA SER A 286 -18.61 19.64 -11.90
C SER A 286 -17.84 20.96 -11.89
N ASN A 287 -16.58 20.91 -12.31
CA ASN A 287 -15.72 22.09 -12.48
C ASN A 287 -15.62 23.00 -11.24
N CYS A 288 -15.83 22.46 -10.04
CA CYS A 288 -15.74 23.23 -8.80
C CYS A 288 -14.29 23.30 -8.29
N LYS A 289 -13.93 24.40 -7.63
CA LYS A 289 -12.68 24.55 -6.89
C LYS A 289 -12.97 24.43 -5.40
N ILE A 290 -12.56 23.35 -4.77
CA ILE A 290 -12.87 23.04 -3.36
C ILE A 290 -11.59 23.07 -2.56
N SER A 291 -11.50 23.87 -1.49
CA SER A 291 -10.24 23.98 -0.74
C SER A 291 -10.41 24.16 0.78
N ASN A 292 -9.41 23.69 1.54
CA ASN A 292 -9.31 23.89 2.99
C ASN A 292 -10.56 23.41 3.77
N CYS A 293 -11.13 22.28 3.33
CA CYS A 293 -12.25 21.67 4.03
C CYS A 293 -11.79 21.05 5.35
N GLY A 294 -12.63 21.18 6.38
CA GLY A 294 -12.36 20.66 7.71
C GLY A 294 -12.34 19.15 7.78
N ARG A 295 -13.05 18.50 6.85
CA ARG A 295 -13.16 17.04 6.74
C ARG A 295 -13.01 16.58 5.29
N ASN A 296 -14.09 16.49 4.51
CA ASN A 296 -14.05 16.01 3.13
C ASN A 296 -14.22 17.14 2.12
N GLY A 297 -13.68 16.99 0.90
CA GLY A 297 -14.02 17.89 -0.20
C GLY A 297 -15.48 17.69 -0.61
N ILE A 298 -15.81 16.47 -1.03
CA ILE A 298 -17.16 16.01 -1.35
C ILE A 298 -17.43 14.72 -0.57
N SER A 299 -18.55 14.64 0.14
CA SER A 299 -18.98 13.44 0.87
C SER A 299 -20.38 13.03 0.43
N VAL A 300 -20.55 11.75 0.12
CA VAL A 300 -21.77 11.16 -0.39
C VAL A 300 -22.10 9.95 0.46
N ILE A 301 -23.16 10.08 1.24
CA ILE A 301 -23.69 9.01 2.09
C ILE A 301 -24.93 8.36 1.46
N HIS A 302 -25.66 9.10 0.64
CA HIS A 302 -26.86 8.59 -0.03
C HIS A 302 -27.05 9.28 -1.38
N CYS A 303 -27.18 8.48 -2.44
CA CYS A 303 -27.72 8.87 -3.73
C CYS A 303 -28.20 7.59 -4.40
N ASP A 304 -29.45 7.58 -4.85
CA ASP A 304 -30.10 6.36 -5.37
C ASP A 304 -29.70 6.11 -6.82
N SER A 305 -29.48 7.15 -7.62
CA SER A 305 -29.04 6.99 -9.02
C SER A 305 -28.51 8.29 -9.63
N GLY A 306 -27.72 8.17 -10.70
CA GLY A 306 -27.35 9.31 -11.54
C GLY A 306 -26.38 10.30 -10.90
N LEU A 307 -25.54 9.84 -9.96
CA LEU A 307 -24.48 10.66 -9.37
C LEU A 307 -23.30 10.83 -10.34
N ILE A 308 -22.94 12.09 -10.63
CA ILE A 308 -21.78 12.43 -11.44
C ILE A 308 -20.93 13.47 -10.70
N ILE A 309 -19.65 13.15 -10.47
CA ILE A 309 -18.66 14.07 -9.89
C ILE A 309 -17.51 14.19 -10.89
N SER A 310 -17.40 15.33 -11.58
CA SER A 310 -16.45 15.46 -12.70
C SER A 310 -15.68 16.77 -12.81
N GLY A 311 -14.39 16.69 -13.16
CA GLY A 311 -13.59 17.89 -13.46
C GLY A 311 -13.35 18.83 -12.27
N ASN A 312 -13.55 18.37 -11.03
CA ASN A 312 -13.37 19.21 -9.85
C ASN A 312 -11.89 19.29 -9.44
N ASN A 313 -11.48 20.42 -8.85
CA ASN A 313 -10.15 20.62 -8.27
C ASN A 313 -10.26 20.75 -6.74
N ILE A 314 -9.80 19.74 -6.01
CA ILE A 314 -9.95 19.62 -4.55
C ILE A 314 -8.58 19.69 -3.89
N ILE A 315 -8.37 20.63 -2.98
CA ILE A 315 -7.07 20.89 -2.34
C ILE A 315 -7.19 20.97 -0.82
N GLY A 316 -6.40 20.18 -0.09
CA GLY A 316 -6.27 20.31 1.36
C GLY A 316 -7.53 19.95 2.15
N ALA A 317 -8.30 18.96 1.68
CA ALA A 317 -9.28 18.27 2.52
C ALA A 317 -8.55 17.40 3.56
N LYS A 318 -9.02 17.40 4.82
CA LYS A 318 -8.31 16.78 5.95
C LYS A 318 -8.57 15.28 6.15
N GLN A 319 -9.67 14.75 5.62
CA GLN A 319 -10.02 13.32 5.72
C GLN A 319 -10.03 12.66 4.34
N CYS A 320 -10.86 13.11 3.40
CA CYS A 320 -10.89 12.56 2.04
C CYS A 320 -11.14 13.66 1.01
N GLY A 321 -10.55 13.53 -0.19
CA GLY A 321 -10.89 14.42 -1.30
C GLY A 321 -12.33 14.23 -1.72
N ILE A 322 -12.66 13.00 -2.13
CA ILE A 322 -14.01 12.53 -2.41
C ILE A 322 -14.29 11.31 -1.55
N ASP A 323 -15.40 11.31 -0.85
CA ASP A 323 -15.78 10.29 0.13
C ASP A 323 -17.14 9.71 -0.23
N ILE A 324 -17.17 8.58 -0.94
CA ILE A 324 -18.40 7.81 -1.15
C ILE A 324 -18.39 6.68 -0.13
N GLU A 325 -19.23 6.82 0.91
CA GLU A 325 -19.34 5.88 2.02
C GLU A 325 -20.84 5.62 2.28
N PRO A 326 -21.34 4.39 2.09
CA PRO A 326 -22.75 4.11 2.30
C PRO A 326 -23.15 4.22 3.78
N SER A 327 -24.43 4.54 4.00
CA SER A 327 -24.94 4.74 5.34
C SER A 327 -25.15 3.42 6.07
N MET A 328 -24.36 3.14 7.11
CA MET A 328 -24.62 2.01 8.02
C MET A 328 -26.01 2.08 8.69
N LEU A 329 -26.56 3.28 8.88
CA LEU A 329 -27.88 3.48 9.50
C LEU A 329 -29.04 3.11 8.57
N ASN A 330 -28.85 3.25 7.25
CA ASN A 330 -29.91 3.12 6.27
C ASN A 330 -29.70 1.96 5.29
N LYS A 331 -28.59 1.21 5.44
CA LYS A 331 -28.18 0.10 4.56
C LYS A 331 -28.22 0.45 3.07
N HIS A 332 -28.00 1.72 2.72
CA HIS A 332 -28.06 2.18 1.32
C HIS A 332 -26.69 2.15 0.68
N ILE A 333 -26.57 1.52 -0.49
CA ILE A 333 -25.36 1.53 -1.31
C ILE A 333 -25.55 2.47 -2.49
N VAL A 334 -24.61 3.39 -2.71
CA VAL A 334 -24.63 4.27 -3.89
C VAL A 334 -24.35 3.42 -5.13
N GLU A 335 -25.27 3.38 -6.08
CA GLU A 335 -25.14 2.57 -7.29
C GLU A 335 -24.81 3.42 -8.54
N GLY A 336 -23.88 2.95 -9.36
CA GLY A 336 -23.65 3.49 -10.71
C GLY A 336 -23.09 4.92 -10.75
N ALA A 337 -22.40 5.36 -9.70
CA ALA A 337 -21.80 6.70 -9.67
C ALA A 337 -20.65 6.83 -10.68
N LEU A 338 -20.52 7.99 -11.32
CA LEU A 338 -19.38 8.34 -12.18
C LEU A 338 -18.53 9.44 -11.53
N VAL A 339 -17.33 9.08 -11.09
CA VAL A 339 -16.33 9.98 -10.50
C VAL A 339 -15.16 10.10 -11.47
N THR A 340 -15.12 11.16 -12.27
CA THR A 340 -14.18 11.22 -13.41
C THR A 340 -13.46 12.55 -13.63
N GLY A 341 -12.18 12.49 -14.01
CA GLY A 341 -11.42 13.70 -14.42
C GLY A 341 -11.18 14.71 -13.29
N ASN A 342 -11.31 14.30 -12.02
CA ASN A 342 -11.08 15.19 -10.89
C ASN A 342 -9.58 15.30 -10.57
N THR A 343 -9.13 16.47 -10.13
CA THR A 343 -7.79 16.68 -9.57
C THR A 343 -7.89 16.86 -8.07
N ILE A 344 -7.18 16.03 -7.30
CA ILE A 344 -7.23 16.01 -5.84
C ILE A 344 -5.80 16.12 -5.31
N ASP A 345 -5.49 17.14 -4.51
CA ASP A 345 -4.23 17.28 -3.79
C ASP A 345 -4.48 17.30 -2.29
N CYS A 346 -4.11 16.21 -1.62
CA CYS A 346 -4.30 16.06 -0.17
C CYS A 346 -3.26 16.84 0.65
N GLN A 347 -2.22 17.40 0.02
CA GLN A 347 -1.17 18.20 0.66
C GLN A 347 -0.50 17.56 1.89
N SER A 348 -0.57 16.24 2.04
CA SER A 348 -0.10 15.52 3.23
C SER A 348 -0.73 15.96 4.56
N LEU A 349 -1.93 16.56 4.55
CA LEU A 349 -2.59 17.14 5.74
C LEU A 349 -3.48 16.13 6.51
N GLY A 350 -3.58 14.91 6.01
CA GLY A 350 -4.44 13.84 6.52
C GLY A 350 -5.35 13.35 5.40
N GLY A 351 -5.44 12.03 5.21
CA GLY A 351 -6.51 11.46 4.40
C GLY A 351 -6.17 10.57 3.21
N ARG A 352 -7.25 10.22 2.49
CA ARG A 352 -7.29 9.44 1.25
C ARG A 352 -7.70 10.35 0.09
N GLY A 353 -7.29 10.02 -1.14
CA GLY A 353 -7.71 10.79 -2.30
C GLY A 353 -9.20 10.59 -2.57
N ILE A 354 -9.57 9.32 -2.78
CA ILE A 354 -10.95 8.89 -3.00
C ILE A 354 -11.26 7.67 -2.12
N ASP A 355 -12.35 7.74 -1.36
CA ASP A 355 -13.03 6.57 -0.81
C ASP A 355 -14.09 6.12 -1.81
N ALA A 356 -13.81 4.99 -2.43
CA ALA A 356 -14.50 4.45 -3.60
C ALA A 356 -15.54 3.40 -3.20
N GLY A 357 -16.42 3.74 -2.26
CA GLY A 357 -17.58 2.94 -1.91
C GLY A 357 -18.66 2.97 -2.98
N GLY A 358 -19.70 2.17 -2.78
CA GLY A 358 -20.81 1.99 -3.71
C GLY A 358 -20.69 0.72 -4.56
N GLU A 359 -21.73 0.49 -5.37
CA GLU A 359 -21.84 -0.65 -6.27
C GLU A 359 -21.87 -0.21 -7.74
N ALA A 360 -21.15 -0.92 -8.59
CA ALA A 360 -21.07 -0.64 -10.03
C ALA A 360 -20.64 0.81 -10.36
N CYS A 361 -19.91 1.45 -9.44
CA CYS A 361 -19.41 2.81 -9.60
C CYS A 361 -18.13 2.82 -10.45
N SER A 362 -17.95 3.89 -11.22
CA SER A 362 -16.78 4.14 -12.06
C SER A 362 -15.97 5.32 -11.53
N PHE A 363 -14.72 5.04 -11.16
CA PHE A 363 -13.74 6.03 -10.70
C PHE A 363 -12.64 6.10 -11.76
N THR A 364 -12.74 7.06 -12.68
CA THR A 364 -11.87 7.09 -13.87
C THR A 364 -11.12 8.39 -14.09
N ASP A 365 -9.92 8.31 -14.67
CA ASP A 365 -9.19 9.48 -15.18
C ASP A 365 -8.93 10.58 -14.12
N ASN A 366 -8.94 10.23 -12.83
CA ASN A 366 -8.68 11.19 -11.74
C ASN A 366 -7.18 11.34 -11.50
N ILE A 367 -6.74 12.55 -11.15
CA ILE A 367 -5.37 12.86 -10.75
C ILE A 367 -5.34 13.08 -9.24
N ILE A 368 -4.63 12.23 -8.51
CA ILE A 368 -4.59 12.24 -7.04
C ILE A 368 -3.16 12.44 -6.57
N LYS A 369 -2.91 13.42 -5.71
CA LYS A 369 -1.58 13.83 -5.27
C LYS A 369 -1.45 13.87 -3.76
N ASN A 370 -0.31 13.38 -3.27
CA ASN A 370 0.13 13.50 -1.88
C ASN A 370 -0.86 13.00 -0.79
N PRO A 371 -1.67 11.93 -1.01
CA PRO A 371 -2.50 11.38 0.06
C PRO A 371 -1.62 10.72 1.13
N VAL A 372 -1.98 10.83 2.41
CA VAL A 372 -1.21 10.22 3.50
C VAL A 372 -1.45 8.72 3.60
N SER A 373 -2.69 8.28 3.35
CA SER A 373 -3.08 6.87 3.40
C SER A 373 -3.07 6.23 2.02
N ALA A 374 -4.15 6.38 1.25
CA ALA A 374 -4.31 5.77 -0.06
C ALA A 374 -4.67 6.80 -1.12
N GLY A 375 -4.25 6.60 -2.37
CA GLY A 375 -4.80 7.33 -3.50
C GLY A 375 -6.28 7.03 -3.65
N ILE A 376 -6.58 5.75 -3.87
CA ILE A 376 -7.95 5.23 -3.94
C ILE A 376 -8.08 4.09 -2.93
N PHE A 377 -9.09 4.18 -2.07
CA PHE A 377 -9.43 3.16 -1.07
C PHE A 377 -10.81 2.59 -1.37
N LEU A 378 -10.97 1.28 -1.34
CA LEU A 378 -12.26 0.61 -1.53
C LEU A 378 -12.76 0.14 -0.15
N PRO A 379 -13.64 0.88 0.54
CA PRO A 379 -14.05 0.57 1.91
C PRO A 379 -14.63 -0.84 2.11
N GLU A 380 -14.53 -1.32 3.35
CA GLU A 380 -15.03 -2.62 3.83
C GLU A 380 -16.56 -2.70 3.67
N HIS A 381 -17.13 -3.88 3.36
CA HIS A 381 -18.58 -4.15 3.22
C HIS A 381 -19.37 -3.37 2.15
N ASP A 382 -18.77 -2.32 1.60
CA ASP A 382 -19.49 -1.20 0.98
C ASP A 382 -19.12 -0.93 -0.47
N SER A 383 -18.12 -1.65 -1.00
CA SER A 383 -17.69 -1.52 -2.39
C SER A 383 -17.92 -2.84 -3.14
N LYS A 384 -18.69 -2.82 -4.22
CA LYS A 384 -18.98 -4.00 -5.07
C LYS A 384 -18.93 -3.63 -6.56
N SER A 385 -18.41 -4.49 -7.42
CA SER A 385 -18.47 -4.30 -8.90
C SER A 385 -17.87 -2.98 -9.44
N ASN A 386 -17.05 -2.28 -8.66
CA ASN A 386 -16.51 -0.97 -9.05
C ASN A 386 -15.40 -1.06 -10.12
N ASN A 387 -15.38 -0.07 -11.00
CA ASN A 387 -14.36 0.13 -12.05
C ASN A 387 -13.41 1.28 -11.68
N ILE A 388 -12.16 0.94 -11.41
CA ILE A 388 -11.07 1.86 -11.10
C ILE A 388 -10.14 1.93 -12.32
N SER A 389 -10.29 2.94 -13.18
CA SER A 389 -9.57 2.95 -14.46
C SER A 389 -8.93 4.28 -14.87
N GLY A 390 -7.73 4.26 -15.47
CA GLY A 390 -7.13 5.47 -16.04
C GLY A 390 -6.67 6.53 -15.02
N ASN A 391 -6.68 6.24 -13.72
CA ASN A 391 -6.33 7.22 -12.70
C ASN A 391 -4.81 7.42 -12.60
N SER A 392 -4.37 8.64 -12.29
CA SER A 392 -2.97 8.99 -12.02
C SER A 392 -2.78 9.33 -10.54
N ILE A 393 -2.14 8.44 -9.80
CA ILE A 393 -1.87 8.59 -8.36
C ILE A 393 -0.39 8.91 -8.17
N ILE A 394 -0.10 10.03 -7.51
CA ILE A 394 1.25 10.58 -7.39
C ILE A 394 1.59 10.76 -5.91
N ARG A 395 2.66 10.09 -5.46
CA ARG A 395 3.23 10.22 -4.11
C ARG A 395 2.24 9.91 -2.98
N SER A 396 1.68 8.70 -2.96
CA SER A 396 0.87 8.27 -1.82
C SER A 396 1.73 7.81 -0.64
N GLY A 397 1.29 8.11 0.58
CA GLY A 397 2.03 7.83 1.81
C GLY A 397 2.05 6.34 2.18
N LYS A 398 0.97 5.60 1.96
CA LYS A 398 0.93 4.13 2.16
C LYS A 398 0.64 3.39 0.87
N TYR A 399 -0.53 3.57 0.27
CA TYR A 399 -0.97 2.75 -0.85
C TYR A 399 -1.35 3.60 -2.07
N GLY A 400 -1.07 3.15 -3.29
CA GLY A 400 -1.68 3.77 -4.47
C GLY A 400 -3.18 3.45 -4.47
N ILE A 401 -3.50 2.17 -4.68
CA ILE A 401 -4.84 1.61 -4.63
C ILE A 401 -4.89 0.55 -3.52
N TRP A 402 -5.94 0.58 -2.68
CA TRP A 402 -6.08 -0.34 -1.56
C TRP A 402 -7.47 -0.98 -1.47
N VAL A 403 -7.49 -2.32 -1.51
CA VAL A 403 -8.65 -3.18 -1.22
C VAL A 403 -8.40 -3.90 0.13
N PRO A 404 -9.13 -3.58 1.21
CA PRO A 404 -8.90 -4.07 2.56
C PRO A 404 -9.44 -5.50 2.80
N ILE A 405 -9.05 -6.10 3.93
CA ILE A 405 -9.32 -7.51 4.27
C ILE A 405 -10.80 -7.82 4.49
N LYS A 406 -11.68 -6.83 4.72
CA LYS A 406 -13.12 -7.06 4.82
C LYS A 406 -13.89 -6.53 3.61
N ASN A 407 -13.20 -6.29 2.50
CA ASN A 407 -13.85 -6.04 1.23
C ASN A 407 -14.08 -7.38 0.52
N TYR A 408 -15.34 -7.68 0.23
CA TYR A 408 -15.77 -8.92 -0.44
C TYR A 408 -16.21 -8.68 -1.89
N GLY A 409 -16.03 -7.46 -2.40
CA GLY A 409 -16.49 -7.04 -3.71
C GLY A 409 -15.64 -7.60 -4.85
N SER A 410 -16.23 -7.57 -6.05
CA SER A 410 -15.51 -7.82 -7.30
C SER A 410 -15.13 -6.50 -7.96
N HIS A 411 -13.88 -6.27 -8.34
CA HIS A 411 -13.49 -4.96 -8.89
C HIS A 411 -12.64 -5.08 -10.15
N LEU A 412 -12.79 -4.11 -11.04
CA LEU A 412 -11.93 -3.94 -12.21
C LEU A 412 -10.94 -2.80 -11.94
N ILE A 413 -9.65 -3.11 -11.89
CA ILE A 413 -8.57 -2.15 -11.61
C ILE A 413 -7.63 -2.12 -12.83
N THR A 414 -7.80 -1.13 -13.71
CA THR A 414 -7.12 -1.14 -15.02
C THR A 414 -6.53 0.18 -15.46
N ASN A 415 -5.48 0.16 -16.27
CA ASN A 415 -4.94 1.37 -16.91
C ASN A 415 -4.54 2.50 -15.93
N ASN A 416 -4.37 2.22 -14.63
CA ASN A 416 -4.01 3.23 -13.65
C ASN A 416 -2.49 3.43 -13.64
N ILE A 417 -2.05 4.66 -13.38
CA ILE A 417 -0.65 5.01 -13.17
C ILE A 417 -0.46 5.33 -11.69
N VAL A 418 0.25 4.48 -10.97
CA VAL A 418 0.67 4.74 -9.59
C VAL A 418 2.15 5.11 -9.61
N ASN A 419 2.45 6.39 -9.45
CA ASN A 419 3.80 6.94 -9.42
C ASN A 419 4.19 7.30 -7.98
N ILE A 420 4.98 6.42 -7.38
CA ILE A 420 5.48 6.47 -6.02
C ILE A 420 4.39 6.28 -4.97
N ALA A 421 4.48 5.15 -4.28
CA ALA A 421 3.64 4.81 -3.13
C ALA A 421 4.52 4.28 -2.00
N GLY A 422 4.30 4.76 -0.77
CA GLY A 422 5.19 4.46 0.35
C GLY A 422 5.30 2.98 0.69
N ARG A 423 4.22 2.21 0.62
CA ARG A 423 4.21 0.77 0.93
C ARG A 423 3.96 -0.11 -0.29
N SER A 424 2.81 0.05 -0.93
CA SER A 424 2.43 -0.75 -2.08
C SER A 424 1.80 0.12 -3.15
N GLY A 425 2.09 -0.16 -4.41
CA GLY A 425 1.40 0.51 -5.52
C GLY A 425 -0.06 0.12 -5.54
N ILE A 426 -0.31 -1.19 -5.58
CA ILE A 426 -1.64 -1.79 -5.47
C ILE A 426 -1.59 -2.82 -4.34
N TYR A 427 -2.50 -2.71 -3.38
CA TYR A 427 -2.63 -3.65 -2.26
C TYR A 427 -4.02 -4.26 -2.24
N ILE A 428 -4.08 -5.58 -2.43
CA ILE A 428 -5.33 -6.34 -2.40
C ILE A 428 -5.24 -7.36 -1.28
N GLN A 429 -6.11 -7.22 -0.28
CA GLN A 429 -6.18 -8.14 0.85
C GLN A 429 -7.32 -9.15 0.72
N LYS A 430 -8.37 -8.84 -0.05
CA LYS A 430 -9.54 -9.72 -0.27
C LYS A 430 -10.35 -9.24 -1.48
N GLY A 431 -11.36 -10.01 -1.88
CA GLY A 431 -12.27 -9.71 -3.00
C GLY A 431 -11.91 -10.43 -4.30
N TRP A 432 -12.73 -10.24 -5.33
CA TRP A 432 -12.57 -10.82 -6.67
C TRP A 432 -12.12 -9.76 -7.67
N ASN A 433 -10.82 -9.54 -7.78
CA ASN A 433 -10.31 -8.37 -8.49
C ASN A 433 -9.64 -8.75 -9.81
N ILE A 434 -9.91 -7.99 -10.87
CA ILE A 434 -9.15 -8.04 -12.13
C ILE A 434 -8.22 -6.84 -12.17
N VAL A 435 -6.92 -7.10 -12.16
CA VAL A 435 -5.87 -6.07 -12.13
C VAL A 435 -5.00 -6.18 -13.36
N THR A 436 -5.20 -5.32 -14.36
CA THR A 436 -4.47 -5.40 -15.63
C THR A 436 -4.16 -4.04 -16.24
N ASN A 437 -3.10 -3.95 -17.04
CA ASN A 437 -2.65 -2.76 -17.76
C ASN A 437 -2.32 -1.56 -16.87
N ASN A 438 -2.06 -1.76 -15.57
CA ASN A 438 -1.63 -0.69 -14.69
C ASN A 438 -0.13 -0.44 -14.84
N ILE A 439 0.31 0.80 -14.61
CA ILE A 439 1.70 1.19 -14.51
C ILE A 439 1.99 1.51 -13.04
N VAL A 440 2.79 0.68 -12.38
CA VAL A 440 3.22 0.90 -10.99
C VAL A 440 4.70 1.26 -11.00
N LYS A 441 4.98 2.53 -10.73
CA LYS A 441 6.32 3.11 -10.76
C LYS A 441 6.78 3.48 -9.35
N ASP A 442 7.99 3.07 -9.00
CA ASP A 442 8.68 3.44 -7.76
C ASP A 442 7.86 3.20 -6.46
N ALA A 443 7.03 2.17 -6.42
CA ALA A 443 6.23 1.74 -5.27
C ALA A 443 7.01 0.92 -4.24
N GLY A 444 6.57 0.99 -2.98
CA GLY A 444 7.33 0.50 -1.82
C GLY A 444 8.58 1.31 -1.54
N THR A 445 8.88 2.31 -2.36
CA THR A 445 9.77 3.39 -2.01
C THR A 445 9.02 4.21 -0.98
N ILE A 446 9.28 3.99 0.31
CA ILE A 446 9.00 5.07 1.26
C ILE A 446 9.84 6.22 0.75
N LEU A 447 9.18 7.21 0.14
CA LEU A 447 9.72 8.55 0.04
C LEU A 447 9.97 8.94 1.48
N GLY A 448 11.15 8.58 1.98
CA GLY A 448 11.97 9.56 2.63
C GLY A 448 12.09 10.74 1.68
N ASN A 449 11.03 11.55 1.58
CA ASN A 449 11.26 12.96 1.74
C ASN A 449 12.12 13.04 2.97
N LEU A 450 13.29 13.61 2.77
CA LEU A 450 14.31 13.95 3.75
C LEU A 450 13.64 14.80 4.85
N GLN A 451 12.77 14.21 5.67
CA GLN A 451 12.08 14.91 6.73
C GLN A 451 13.10 15.07 7.84
N ASP A 452 13.46 16.32 8.06
CA ASP A 452 14.36 16.69 9.13
C ASP A 452 13.69 16.40 10.47
N ILE A 453 14.40 15.65 11.29
CA ILE A 453 14.05 15.38 12.68
C ILE A 453 14.13 16.71 13.43
N GLN A 454 13.02 17.10 14.04
CA GLN A 454 12.93 18.34 14.81
C GLN A 454 13.64 18.20 16.15
N THR A 455 13.38 17.11 16.87
CA THR A 455 14.00 16.82 18.16
C THR A 455 14.14 15.31 18.38
N ALA A 456 15.08 14.94 19.26
CA ALA A 456 15.23 13.60 19.80
C ALA A 456 15.38 13.68 21.33
N THR A 457 14.76 12.79 22.09
CA THR A 457 14.91 12.77 23.55
C THR A 457 16.18 12.03 23.97
N SER A 458 16.83 12.51 25.03
CA SER A 458 17.89 11.76 25.74
C SER A 458 17.23 10.86 26.78
N ALA A 459 16.70 9.72 26.33
CA ALA A 459 15.88 8.81 27.14
C ALA A 459 16.00 7.37 26.65
N ASN A 460 15.41 6.43 27.40
CA ASN A 460 15.30 5.03 27.00
C ASN A 460 13.82 4.59 27.07
N PRO A 461 13.15 4.33 25.94
CA PRO A 461 13.64 4.47 24.56
C PRO A 461 13.76 5.94 24.10
N CYS A 462 14.64 6.20 23.13
CA CYS A 462 14.74 7.49 22.45
C CYS A 462 13.45 7.81 21.68
N VAL A 463 12.88 8.99 21.87
CA VAL A 463 11.69 9.48 21.15
C VAL A 463 12.13 10.50 20.10
N ILE A 464 11.69 10.31 18.86
CA ILE A 464 11.94 11.18 17.71
C ILE A 464 10.67 11.99 17.43
N THR A 465 10.83 13.30 17.22
CA THR A 465 9.73 14.21 16.84
C THR A 465 9.96 14.77 15.44
N LEU A 466 8.92 14.70 14.58
CA LEU A 466 8.83 15.38 13.28
C LEU A 466 7.37 15.47 12.82
N ASN A 467 7.04 16.46 11.99
CA ASN A 467 5.66 16.68 11.55
C ASN A 467 5.14 15.53 10.67
N ASN A 468 4.02 14.93 11.08
CA ASN A 468 3.26 13.91 10.37
C ASN A 468 4.14 12.85 9.69
N HIS A 469 4.75 12.00 10.51
CA HIS A 469 5.77 11.06 10.05
C HIS A 469 5.24 9.96 9.12
N GLY A 470 3.92 9.72 9.09
CA GLY A 470 3.27 8.71 8.23
C GLY A 470 3.56 7.23 8.59
N LEU A 471 4.55 6.98 9.45
CA LEU A 471 4.92 5.67 9.99
C LEU A 471 3.80 5.02 10.82
N SER A 472 3.83 3.70 10.94
CA SER A 472 2.94 2.89 11.77
C SER A 472 3.71 2.05 12.80
N VAL A 473 3.01 1.50 13.79
CA VAL A 473 3.61 0.64 14.81
C VAL A 473 4.30 -0.56 14.14
N GLY A 474 5.55 -0.82 14.52
CA GLY A 474 6.37 -1.90 13.95
C GLY A 474 7.21 -1.50 12.73
N ASP A 475 7.02 -0.29 12.18
CA ASP A 475 7.92 0.24 11.15
C ASP A 475 9.36 0.30 11.67
N ARG A 476 10.33 0.13 10.78
CA ARG A 476 11.75 0.26 11.09
C ARG A 476 12.29 1.49 10.38
N VAL A 477 12.98 2.36 11.10
CA VAL A 477 13.57 3.57 10.53
C VAL A 477 15.09 3.46 10.54
N ARG A 478 15.71 3.89 9.44
CA ARG A 478 17.14 4.17 9.35
C ARG A 478 17.33 5.67 9.47
N LEU A 479 18.16 6.10 10.42
CA LEU A 479 18.41 7.51 10.66
C LEU A 479 19.76 7.95 10.07
N SER A 480 19.85 9.19 9.59
CA SER A 480 21.08 9.79 9.08
C SER A 480 21.14 11.29 9.35
N GLY A 481 22.23 11.96 8.95
CA GLY A 481 22.32 13.42 8.97
C GLY A 481 22.70 14.04 10.32
N PHE A 482 22.77 13.25 11.40
CA PHE A 482 23.22 13.71 12.72
C PHE A 482 24.65 14.24 12.65
N SER A 483 24.82 15.52 12.99
CA SER A 483 26.08 16.26 12.88
C SER A 483 26.91 16.24 14.17
N HIS A 484 26.27 16.20 15.34
CA HIS A 484 26.95 16.14 16.63
C HIS A 484 27.56 14.75 16.86
N ALA A 485 28.81 14.67 17.34
CA ALA A 485 29.58 13.43 17.39
C ALA A 485 28.88 12.28 18.14
N ASP A 486 28.32 12.55 19.33
CA ASP A 486 27.67 11.51 20.16
C ASP A 486 26.37 10.99 19.53
N TRP A 487 25.53 11.90 19.00
CA TRP A 487 24.30 11.56 18.29
C TRP A 487 24.60 10.84 16.96
N LYS A 488 25.62 11.30 16.23
CA LYS A 488 26.11 10.67 15.00
C LYS A 488 26.55 9.24 15.25
N ALA A 489 27.36 8.99 16.28
CA ALA A 489 27.85 7.66 16.60
C ALA A 489 26.72 6.70 17.00
N LYS A 490 25.66 7.22 17.63
CA LYS A 490 24.55 6.40 18.13
C LYS A 490 23.43 6.14 17.11
N LEU A 491 23.14 7.10 16.22
CA LEU A 491 21.95 7.05 15.36
C LEU A 491 22.24 6.96 13.86
N ASN A 492 23.36 7.50 13.35
CA ASN A 492 23.60 7.48 11.90
C ASN A 492 23.84 6.06 11.39
N GLY A 493 23.03 5.64 10.42
CA GLY A 493 23.08 4.32 9.80
C GLY A 493 22.49 3.19 10.64
N VAL A 494 21.94 3.49 11.82
CA VAL A 494 21.27 2.51 12.67
C VAL A 494 19.83 2.33 12.23
N VAL A 495 19.39 1.08 12.14
CA VAL A 495 17.99 0.71 11.84
C VAL A 495 17.31 0.25 13.12
N SER A 496 16.27 0.97 13.57
CA SER A 496 15.50 0.63 14.76
C SER A 496 14.05 0.37 14.42
N ALA A 497 13.43 -0.61 15.06
CA ALA A 497 11.97 -0.69 15.12
C ALA A 497 11.43 0.51 15.90
N ILE A 498 10.18 0.88 15.60
CA ILE A 498 9.50 1.99 16.23
C ILE A 498 8.18 1.57 16.86
N SER A 499 7.80 2.30 17.91
CA SER A 499 6.41 2.37 18.39
C SER A 499 5.90 3.79 18.22
N ILE A 500 4.64 3.93 17.80
CA ILE A 500 4.01 5.23 17.60
C ILE A 500 3.58 5.78 18.95
N VAL A 501 3.98 7.02 19.23
CA VAL A 501 3.51 7.78 20.39
C VAL A 501 2.29 8.60 19.98
N ASN A 502 2.36 9.28 18.82
CA ASN A 502 1.28 10.00 18.15
C ASN A 502 1.70 10.36 16.70
N ASP A 503 0.88 11.08 15.95
CA ASP A 503 1.14 11.43 14.53
C ASP A 503 2.47 12.16 14.27
N ASN A 504 3.05 12.80 15.28
CA ASN A 504 4.29 13.57 15.17
C ASN A 504 5.47 12.94 15.92
N GLN A 505 5.25 11.81 16.61
CA GLN A 505 6.25 11.23 17.51
C GLN A 505 6.25 9.71 17.47
N PHE A 506 7.45 9.13 17.41
CA PHE A 506 7.66 7.70 17.57
C PHE A 506 8.90 7.43 18.41
N SER A 507 8.93 6.30 19.13
CA SER A 507 10.08 5.88 19.92
C SER A 507 10.87 4.77 19.23
N LEU A 508 12.20 4.87 19.27
CA LEU A 508 13.15 3.86 18.79
C LEU A 508 13.25 2.75 19.84
N THR A 509 12.49 1.67 19.68
CA THR A 509 12.20 0.68 20.74
C THR A 509 13.43 -0.03 21.30
N SER A 510 14.55 -0.03 20.57
CA SER A 510 15.80 -0.69 20.97
C SER A 510 16.98 0.28 21.14
N ILE A 511 16.75 1.59 21.16
CA ILE A 511 17.82 2.58 21.26
C ILE A 511 17.69 3.39 22.54
N ASP A 512 18.67 3.18 23.43
CA ASP A 512 18.90 4.00 24.62
C ASP A 512 19.80 5.20 24.28
N THR A 513 19.26 6.41 24.44
CA THR A 513 20.00 7.67 24.32
C THR A 513 20.13 8.42 25.64
N SER A 514 19.76 7.83 26.78
CA SER A 514 19.73 8.50 28.10
C SER A 514 21.08 9.08 28.57
N GLY A 515 22.20 8.57 28.03
CA GLY A 515 23.55 9.09 28.27
C GLY A 515 23.99 10.22 27.34
N LEU A 516 23.15 10.67 26.41
CA LEU A 516 23.50 11.70 25.43
C LEU A 516 23.18 13.12 25.96
N PRO A 517 23.94 14.15 25.53
CA PRO A 517 23.59 15.54 25.82
C PRO A 517 22.25 15.92 25.17
N ALA A 518 21.64 17.03 25.60
CA ALA A 518 20.44 17.58 24.97
C ALA A 518 20.64 17.68 23.45
N PHE A 519 19.61 17.27 22.70
CA PHE A 519 19.67 17.21 21.26
C PHE A 519 20.04 18.57 20.67
N SER A 520 21.18 18.61 19.98
CA SER A 520 21.75 19.82 19.36
C SER A 520 22.36 19.45 18.01
N GLY A 521 21.51 19.19 17.02
CA GLY A 521 21.94 18.82 15.67
C GLY A 521 20.80 18.85 14.65
N ARG A 522 21.10 18.50 13.40
CA ARG A 522 20.10 18.13 12.39
C ARG A 522 20.11 16.61 12.25
N GLY A 523 18.98 15.96 12.07
CA GLY A 523 18.89 14.55 11.74
C GLY A 523 17.81 14.35 10.70
N ARG A 524 17.78 13.22 10.00
CA ARG A 524 16.73 12.90 9.04
C ARG A 524 16.46 11.40 9.00
N ILE A 525 15.28 11.04 8.56
CA ILE A 525 14.98 9.66 8.20
C ILE A 525 15.63 9.38 6.84
N GLU A 526 16.59 8.47 6.80
CA GLU A 526 17.29 8.04 5.58
C GLU A 526 16.43 7.07 4.77
N SER A 527 15.77 6.14 5.46
CA SER A 527 14.82 5.21 4.89
C SER A 527 13.88 4.70 5.97
N VAL A 528 12.66 4.39 5.59
CA VAL A 528 11.71 3.65 6.43
C VAL A 528 11.50 2.30 5.76
N LYS A 529 11.36 1.27 6.57
CA LYS A 529 10.81 -0.01 6.17
C LYS A 529 9.48 -0.15 6.89
N GLY A 530 8.40 -0.32 6.12
CA GLY A 530 7.12 -0.68 6.70
C GLY A 530 7.33 -1.93 7.56
N GLY A 531 6.88 -1.90 8.80
CA GLY A 531 6.82 -3.10 9.59
C GLY A 531 5.86 -3.99 8.86
N SER A 532 6.31 -5.18 8.45
CA SER A 532 5.38 -6.29 8.49
C SER A 532 4.84 -6.35 9.91
N GLN A 533 3.70 -5.70 10.10
CA GLN A 533 2.59 -6.54 10.46
C GLN A 533 2.48 -7.57 9.34
N ASN A 534 3.27 -8.63 9.50
CA ASN A 534 2.72 -9.96 9.49
C ASN A 534 1.53 -9.81 10.44
N ILE A 535 0.40 -9.35 9.89
CA ILE A 535 -0.81 -10.06 10.17
C ILE A 535 -0.43 -11.44 9.69
N GLY A 536 0.16 -12.21 10.62
CA GLY A 536 -0.13 -13.60 10.68
C GLY A 536 -1.63 -13.60 10.63
N ILE A 537 -2.16 -13.71 9.42
CA ILE A 537 -3.25 -14.63 9.20
C ILE A 537 -2.59 -15.91 9.68
N GLN A 538 -2.75 -16.14 10.98
CA GLN A 538 -2.85 -17.46 11.51
C GLN A 538 -3.91 -18.04 10.59
N ILE A 539 -3.45 -18.75 9.56
CA ILE A 539 -4.27 -19.65 8.81
C ILE A 539 -4.67 -20.61 9.92
N VAL A 540 -5.77 -20.28 10.61
CA VAL A 540 -6.62 -21.32 11.13
C VAL A 540 -7.06 -21.97 9.85
N ASP A 541 -6.29 -22.97 9.44
CA ASP A 541 -6.61 -23.87 8.34
C ASP A 541 -7.92 -24.48 8.81
N GLN A 542 -9.06 -23.83 8.50
CA GLN A 542 -10.38 -24.31 8.87
C GLN A 542 -10.78 -25.47 7.94
N LYS A 543 -9.79 -26.33 7.62
CA LYS A 543 -9.95 -27.69 7.11
C LYS A 543 -10.67 -28.50 8.15
N LYS A 544 -11.98 -28.34 8.19
CA LYS A 544 -12.84 -29.19 8.98
C LYS A 544 -12.99 -30.53 8.26
N ASN A 545 -13.07 -31.61 9.03
CA ASN A 545 -13.59 -32.85 8.48
C ASN A 545 -15.04 -32.58 8.06
N ILE A 546 -15.43 -33.10 6.91
CA ILE A 546 -16.83 -33.14 6.48
C ILE A 546 -17.60 -33.90 7.56
N GLU A 547 -18.65 -33.31 8.12
CA GLU A 547 -19.47 -33.96 9.15
C GLU A 547 -20.48 -34.91 8.51
N ALA A 548 -21.16 -34.45 7.45
CA ALA A 548 -22.01 -35.28 6.61
C ALA A 548 -22.23 -34.62 5.24
N LEU A 549 -22.50 -35.45 4.24
CA LEU A 549 -23.06 -35.05 2.95
C LEU A 549 -24.36 -35.80 2.73
N SER A 550 -25.44 -35.09 2.45
CA SER A 550 -26.73 -35.71 2.15
C SER A 550 -26.76 -36.29 0.74
N ARG A 551 -27.62 -37.29 0.54
CA ARG A 551 -28.01 -37.79 -0.78
C ARG A 551 -29.30 -37.10 -1.23
N SER A 552 -29.21 -35.84 -1.63
CA SER A 552 -30.36 -35.02 -2.00
C SER A 552 -30.07 -34.18 -3.25
N ASN A 553 -31.09 -33.46 -3.71
CA ASN A 553 -30.98 -32.46 -4.75
C ASN A 553 -31.67 -31.17 -4.30
N PRO A 554 -30.94 -30.09 -4.02
CA PRO A 554 -29.47 -30.01 -4.00
C PRO A 554 -28.86 -30.86 -2.86
N MET A 555 -27.60 -31.24 -3.01
CA MET A 555 -26.81 -31.90 -1.95
C MET A 555 -26.63 -30.92 -0.77
N ILE A 556 -26.75 -31.41 0.46
CA ILE A 556 -26.57 -30.64 1.68
C ILE A 556 -25.26 -31.06 2.33
N LEU A 557 -24.42 -30.09 2.64
CA LEU A 557 -23.24 -30.22 3.47
C LEU A 557 -23.60 -29.85 4.92
N THR A 558 -23.43 -30.79 5.85
CA THR A 558 -23.49 -30.49 7.28
C THR A 558 -22.13 -29.99 7.74
N TRP A 559 -22.14 -28.78 8.31
CA TRP A 559 -20.98 -28.12 8.89
C TRP A 559 -21.46 -27.25 10.06
N THR A 560 -21.43 -27.82 11.27
CA THR A 560 -21.80 -27.11 12.50
C THR A 560 -20.90 -25.90 12.74
N ASN A 561 -21.49 -24.74 13.02
CA ASN A 561 -20.78 -23.45 13.15
C ASN A 561 -19.93 -23.16 11.93
N HIS A 562 -20.50 -23.33 10.73
CA HIS A 562 -19.76 -23.02 9.53
C HIS A 562 -19.42 -21.53 9.49
N PRO A 563 -18.39 -21.15 8.72
CA PRO A 563 -17.88 -19.80 8.78
C PRO A 563 -18.87 -18.75 8.23
N PHE A 564 -19.80 -19.17 7.36
CA PHE A 564 -20.90 -18.31 6.89
C PHE A 564 -22.06 -18.10 7.89
N SER A 565 -21.98 -18.61 9.12
CA SER A 565 -23.10 -18.61 10.07
C SER A 565 -23.55 -17.22 10.52
N GLU A 566 -22.69 -16.22 10.38
CA GLU A 566 -23.03 -14.81 10.64
C GLU A 566 -23.92 -14.18 9.55
N PHE A 567 -24.05 -14.81 8.38
CA PHE A 567 -24.83 -14.31 7.25
C PHE A 567 -26.22 -14.97 7.12
N VAL A 568 -26.65 -15.75 8.12
CA VAL A 568 -27.93 -16.49 8.11
C VAL A 568 -29.15 -15.54 8.06
N ASP A 569 -29.01 -14.31 8.57
CA ASP A 569 -30.09 -13.31 8.66
C ASP A 569 -29.95 -12.18 7.60
N GLU A 570 -29.06 -12.31 6.61
CA GLU A 570 -28.92 -11.33 5.53
C GLU A 570 -30.04 -11.48 4.48
N ASP A 571 -30.37 -10.37 3.81
CA ASP A 571 -31.47 -10.29 2.84
C ASP A 571 -31.27 -11.29 1.68
N PRO A 572 -32.26 -12.14 1.34
CA PRO A 572 -32.17 -13.10 0.24
C PRO A 572 -31.91 -12.45 -1.14
N ASP A 573 -32.09 -11.13 -1.29
CA ASP A 573 -31.75 -10.39 -2.51
C ASP A 573 -30.26 -9.94 -2.57
N ASP A 574 -29.46 -10.15 -1.51
CA ASP A 574 -28.00 -9.89 -1.55
C ASP A 574 -27.30 -11.01 -2.34
N VAL A 575 -26.84 -10.69 -3.55
CA VAL A 575 -26.27 -11.62 -4.56
C VAL A 575 -24.89 -12.18 -4.17
N ARG A 576 -24.62 -12.42 -2.88
CA ARG A 576 -23.36 -12.99 -2.40
C ARG A 576 -23.34 -14.49 -2.66
N LYS A 577 -22.51 -14.91 -3.62
CA LYS A 577 -22.23 -16.33 -3.86
C LYS A 577 -21.15 -16.81 -2.90
N PHE A 578 -21.45 -17.84 -2.12
CA PHE A 578 -20.49 -18.50 -1.25
C PHE A 578 -19.92 -19.74 -1.94
N TYR A 579 -18.67 -20.09 -1.65
CA TYR A 579 -18.02 -21.26 -2.25
C TYR A 579 -17.32 -22.12 -1.21
N VAL A 580 -17.35 -23.42 -1.42
CA VAL A 580 -16.61 -24.42 -0.62
C VAL A 580 -15.77 -25.31 -1.54
N GLN A 581 -14.68 -25.86 -1.00
CA GLN A 581 -13.87 -26.89 -1.65
C GLN A 581 -13.86 -28.15 -0.81
N PHE A 582 -14.07 -29.29 -1.45
CA PHE A 582 -13.84 -30.59 -0.85
C PHE A 582 -12.45 -31.10 -1.25
N THR A 583 -11.75 -31.75 -0.32
CA THR A 583 -10.44 -32.36 -0.60
C THR A 583 -10.27 -33.65 0.21
N GLY A 584 -9.45 -34.57 -0.27
CA GLY A 584 -9.14 -35.80 0.48
C GLY A 584 -10.26 -36.83 0.60
N ILE A 585 -11.37 -36.67 -0.14
CA ILE A 585 -12.43 -37.68 -0.26
C ILE A 585 -11.91 -38.87 -1.07
N LYS A 586 -12.16 -40.09 -0.61
CA LYS A 586 -11.74 -41.35 -1.23
C LYS A 586 -12.91 -42.24 -1.67
N GLN A 587 -14.13 -42.01 -1.17
CA GLN A 587 -15.31 -42.82 -1.53
C GLN A 587 -15.69 -42.61 -3.01
N ALA A 588 -15.90 -43.71 -3.74
CA ALA A 588 -15.96 -43.73 -5.21
C ALA A 588 -17.01 -42.81 -5.84
N ASP A 589 -18.21 -42.70 -5.27
CA ASP A 589 -19.26 -41.81 -5.78
C ASP A 589 -19.00 -40.33 -5.42
N TRP A 590 -18.22 -40.09 -4.38
CA TRP A 590 -17.97 -38.77 -3.79
C TRP A 590 -16.63 -38.16 -4.23
N VAL A 591 -15.70 -38.96 -4.75
CA VAL A 591 -14.32 -38.56 -5.09
C VAL A 591 -14.25 -37.41 -6.10
N ASN A 592 -15.28 -37.25 -6.93
CA ASN A 592 -15.36 -36.17 -7.91
C ASN A 592 -15.59 -34.79 -7.27
N LEU A 593 -16.02 -34.74 -6.01
CA LEU A 593 -16.11 -33.50 -5.25
C LEU A 593 -14.74 -32.89 -4.95
N ASN A 594 -13.66 -33.68 -4.97
CA ASN A 594 -12.30 -33.17 -4.75
C ASN A 594 -11.84 -32.16 -5.81
N TYR A 595 -12.53 -32.11 -6.95
CA TYR A 595 -12.13 -31.28 -8.08
C TYR A 595 -13.00 -30.02 -8.16
N GLY A 596 -12.34 -28.87 -8.00
CA GLY A 596 -12.94 -27.54 -8.13
C GLY A 596 -13.75 -27.08 -6.93
N TYR A 597 -14.23 -25.83 -7.01
CA TYR A 597 -15.10 -25.21 -6.03
C TYR A 597 -16.56 -25.56 -6.29
N ARG A 598 -17.39 -25.48 -5.25
CA ARG A 598 -18.84 -25.60 -5.35
C ARG A 598 -19.51 -24.39 -4.73
N GLU A 599 -20.40 -23.76 -5.48
CA GLU A 599 -21.26 -22.69 -4.97
C GLU A 599 -22.18 -23.26 -3.89
N VAL A 600 -22.41 -22.49 -2.83
CA VAL A 600 -23.28 -22.88 -1.73
C VAL A 600 -24.26 -21.77 -1.35
N GLU A 601 -25.44 -22.19 -0.91
CA GLU A 601 -26.46 -21.36 -0.27
C GLU A 601 -26.51 -21.70 1.22
N ILE A 602 -26.64 -20.68 2.06
CA ILE A 602 -26.73 -20.85 3.51
C ILE A 602 -28.15 -21.32 3.85
N ILE A 603 -28.26 -22.47 4.53
CA ILE A 603 -29.57 -22.96 5.01
C ILE A 603 -29.80 -22.47 6.44
N ASP A 604 -28.83 -22.71 7.31
CA ASP A 604 -28.81 -22.32 8.71
C ASP A 604 -27.37 -22.39 9.23
N SER A 605 -27.12 -22.03 10.49
CA SER A 605 -25.78 -22.04 11.11
C SER A 605 -25.01 -23.38 11.10
N THR A 606 -25.64 -24.47 10.67
CA THR A 606 -25.11 -25.83 10.66
C THR A 606 -25.11 -26.49 9.29
N SER A 607 -25.74 -25.91 8.28
CA SER A 607 -25.99 -26.57 6.99
C SER A 607 -25.89 -25.64 5.79
N LEU A 608 -25.30 -26.16 4.72
CA LEU A 608 -25.12 -25.47 3.44
C LEU A 608 -25.72 -26.30 2.30
N SER A 609 -26.49 -25.68 1.42
CA SER A 609 -26.94 -26.29 0.16
C SER A 609 -25.85 -26.13 -0.89
N VAL A 610 -25.44 -27.21 -1.55
CA VAL A 610 -24.42 -27.17 -2.62
C VAL A 610 -25.13 -27.03 -3.96
N VAL A 611 -25.05 -25.82 -4.52
CA VAL A 611 -25.84 -25.38 -5.67
C VAL A 611 -25.54 -26.24 -6.89
N GLY A 612 -26.61 -26.70 -7.56
CA GLY A 612 -26.53 -27.43 -8.81
C GLY A 612 -25.99 -28.86 -8.70
N LEU A 613 -25.75 -29.38 -7.49
CA LEU A 613 -25.24 -30.73 -7.29
C LEU A 613 -26.33 -31.68 -6.80
N ASN A 614 -26.63 -32.70 -7.61
CA ASN A 614 -27.58 -33.76 -7.27
C ASN A 614 -26.83 -35.04 -6.87
N SER A 615 -26.87 -35.38 -5.57
CA SER A 615 -26.26 -36.59 -5.01
C SER A 615 -27.29 -37.71 -4.72
N SER A 616 -28.57 -37.52 -5.08
CA SER A 616 -29.65 -38.50 -4.77
C SER A 616 -29.39 -39.89 -5.40
N GLY A 617 -28.73 -39.92 -6.56
CA GLY A 617 -28.42 -41.13 -7.31
C GLY A 617 -27.15 -41.87 -6.89
N PHE A 618 -26.40 -41.37 -5.89
CA PHE A 618 -25.17 -42.03 -5.45
C PHE A 618 -25.50 -43.36 -4.77
N ALA A 619 -24.68 -44.39 -4.96
CA ALA A 619 -25.00 -45.74 -4.49
C ALA A 619 -24.96 -45.84 -2.95
N ALA A 620 -24.00 -45.17 -2.33
CA ALA A 620 -23.81 -45.16 -0.87
C ALA A 620 -23.85 -43.75 -0.28
N ALA A 621 -24.33 -43.63 0.97
CA ALA A 621 -24.22 -42.38 1.73
C ALA A 621 -22.75 -42.08 2.05
N TYR A 622 -22.42 -40.79 2.19
CA TYR A 622 -21.07 -40.40 2.59
C TYR A 622 -20.81 -40.79 4.05
N ASP A 623 -19.84 -41.67 4.25
CA ASP A 623 -19.37 -42.05 5.59
C ASP A 623 -18.18 -41.19 6.04
N ALA A 624 -18.45 -40.17 6.85
CA ALA A 624 -17.43 -39.25 7.36
C ALA A 624 -16.46 -39.89 8.38
N GLU A 625 -16.81 -41.04 8.98
CA GLU A 625 -15.93 -41.73 9.93
C GLU A 625 -14.85 -42.54 9.20
N VAL A 626 -15.23 -43.19 8.10
CA VAL A 626 -14.33 -44.00 7.26
C VAL A 626 -13.52 -43.14 6.29
N ASP A 627 -14.12 -42.05 5.81
CA ASP A 627 -13.49 -41.08 4.91
C ASP A 627 -13.68 -39.68 5.48
N PRO A 628 -12.78 -39.19 6.35
CA PRO A 628 -12.92 -37.89 7.00
C PRO A 628 -12.48 -36.75 6.08
N GLY A 629 -12.79 -36.84 4.78
CA GLY A 629 -12.51 -35.83 3.76
C GLY A 629 -12.71 -34.41 4.30
N LYS A 630 -11.96 -33.47 3.77
CA LYS A 630 -11.90 -32.10 4.28
C LYS A 630 -12.82 -31.20 3.48
N VAL A 631 -13.50 -30.30 4.17
CA VAL A 631 -14.16 -29.16 3.55
C VAL A 631 -13.50 -27.87 4.01
N ASN A 632 -13.30 -26.98 3.04
CA ASN A 632 -12.78 -25.64 3.24
C ASN A 632 -13.78 -24.62 2.73
N VAL A 633 -13.93 -23.53 3.46
CA VAL A 633 -14.55 -22.33 2.92
C VAL A 633 -13.54 -21.63 2.03
N ASP A 634 -13.97 -21.22 0.84
CA ASP A 634 -13.29 -20.14 0.15
C ASP A 634 -13.78 -18.81 0.70
N TYR A 635 -13.03 -18.22 1.62
CA TYR A 635 -13.21 -16.80 1.98
C TYR A 635 -12.49 -15.87 1.01
N ALA A 636 -11.86 -16.44 0.00
CA ALA A 636 -10.56 -15.99 -0.38
C ALA A 636 -10.64 -15.68 -1.87
N GLY A 637 -11.27 -14.53 -2.12
CA GLY A 637 -11.70 -14.13 -3.46
C GLY A 637 -10.63 -14.31 -4.54
N HIS A 638 -11.11 -14.66 -5.73
CA HIS A 638 -10.26 -14.97 -6.87
C HIS A 638 -9.77 -13.69 -7.53
N ASN A 639 -8.47 -13.42 -7.48
CA ASN A 639 -7.88 -12.24 -8.10
C ASN A 639 -7.10 -12.62 -9.36
N MET A 640 -7.39 -11.96 -10.47
CA MET A 640 -6.66 -12.11 -11.72
C MET A 640 -5.73 -10.92 -11.93
N PHE A 641 -4.43 -11.16 -11.91
CA PHE A 641 -3.42 -10.16 -12.25
C PHE A 641 -2.99 -10.39 -13.70
N GLY A 642 -3.62 -9.67 -14.63
CA GLY A 642 -3.22 -9.62 -16.03
C GLY A 642 -1.89 -8.88 -16.23
N PRO A 643 -1.46 -8.61 -17.47
CA PRO A 643 -0.21 -7.90 -17.73
C PRO A 643 -0.23 -6.46 -17.19
N ASN A 644 0.64 -6.14 -16.23
CA ASN A 644 0.89 -4.77 -15.76
C ASN A 644 2.36 -4.37 -16.03
N SER A 645 2.63 -3.07 -16.13
CA SER A 645 4.00 -2.52 -16.18
C SER A 645 4.44 -2.11 -14.79
N LEU A 646 5.52 -2.70 -14.31
CA LEU A 646 6.12 -2.38 -13.01
C LEU A 646 7.46 -1.73 -13.32
N GLU A 647 7.74 -0.54 -12.80
CA GLU A 647 8.90 0.27 -13.19
C GLU A 647 9.70 0.73 -11.97
N ASN A 648 10.97 0.34 -11.86
CA ASN A 648 11.86 0.83 -10.81
C ASN A 648 12.91 1.76 -11.43
N THR A 649 12.66 3.06 -11.34
CA THR A 649 13.59 4.09 -11.85
C THR A 649 14.48 4.67 -10.75
N LEU A 650 14.11 4.51 -9.48
CA LEU A 650 14.85 5.03 -8.33
C LEU A 650 15.77 4.00 -7.66
N GLY A 651 15.84 2.78 -8.19
CA GLY A 651 16.68 1.68 -7.67
C GLY A 651 16.21 1.13 -6.31
N LYS A 652 14.98 1.43 -5.87
CA LYS A 652 14.46 1.12 -4.53
C LYS A 652 12.96 0.75 -4.49
N MET A 653 12.49 -0.11 -5.39
CA MET A 653 11.15 -0.71 -5.25
C MET A 653 11.15 -1.93 -4.34
N PHE A 654 10.27 -1.88 -3.34
CA PHE A 654 10.11 -2.94 -2.34
C PHE A 654 8.83 -3.75 -2.53
N THR A 655 7.71 -3.18 -2.96
CA THR A 655 6.47 -3.95 -3.19
C THR A 655 5.58 -3.21 -4.18
N ALA A 656 5.49 -3.73 -5.42
CA ALA A 656 4.65 -3.12 -6.46
C ALA A 656 3.19 -3.57 -6.31
N ILE A 657 2.96 -4.89 -6.20
CA ILE A 657 1.66 -5.51 -5.96
C ILE A 657 1.77 -6.39 -4.71
N ASN A 658 0.86 -6.23 -3.75
CA ASN A 658 0.82 -7.05 -2.53
C ASN A 658 -0.50 -7.83 -2.47
N LEU A 659 -0.39 -9.15 -2.30
CA LEU A 659 -1.51 -10.09 -2.22
C LEU A 659 -1.66 -10.52 -0.76
N GLY A 660 -2.42 -9.75 0.01
CA GLY A 660 -2.65 -10.05 1.43
C GLY A 660 -3.72 -11.12 1.67
N SER A 661 -4.25 -11.75 0.62
CA SER A 661 -5.42 -12.63 0.68
C SER A 661 -5.05 -14.08 0.95
N SER A 662 -5.95 -14.79 1.64
CA SER A 662 -5.84 -16.23 1.85
C SER A 662 -6.33 -17.07 0.65
N GLY A 663 -6.35 -16.50 -0.56
CA GLY A 663 -7.24 -16.92 -1.65
C GLY A 663 -6.65 -16.89 -3.04
N TYR A 664 -7.30 -17.56 -3.99
CA TYR A 664 -6.73 -17.89 -5.30
C TYR A 664 -6.33 -16.64 -6.08
N ASN A 665 -5.05 -16.46 -6.31
CA ASN A 665 -4.53 -15.42 -7.18
C ASN A 665 -4.00 -16.04 -8.48
N ASP A 666 -4.59 -15.69 -9.62
CA ASP A 666 -4.15 -16.04 -10.97
C ASP A 666 -3.23 -14.91 -11.49
N VAL A 667 -1.92 -15.12 -11.43
CA VAL A 667 -0.91 -14.12 -11.82
C VAL A 667 -0.34 -14.45 -13.20
N TYR A 668 -0.66 -13.62 -14.19
CA TYR A 668 -0.13 -13.68 -15.56
C TYR A 668 1.24 -12.96 -15.67
N PRO A 669 1.97 -13.07 -16.80
CA PRO A 669 3.26 -12.41 -16.96
C PRO A 669 3.14 -10.89 -16.80
N GLN A 670 4.03 -10.29 -16.01
CA GLN A 670 4.12 -8.83 -15.83
C GLN A 670 5.29 -8.27 -16.65
N GLN A 671 5.22 -6.99 -17.02
CA GLN A 671 6.34 -6.26 -17.62
C GLN A 671 7.18 -5.59 -16.54
N TYR A 672 8.51 -5.74 -16.63
CA TYR A 672 9.47 -5.25 -15.65
C TYR A 672 10.50 -4.33 -16.30
N ILE A 673 10.73 -3.15 -15.73
CA ILE A 673 11.71 -2.15 -16.16
C ILE A 673 12.55 -1.67 -14.95
N GLY A 674 13.73 -2.29 -14.73
CA GLY A 674 14.66 -1.94 -13.65
C GLY A 674 15.14 -3.14 -12.83
N ASP A 675 15.86 -2.91 -11.73
CA ASP A 675 16.24 -3.94 -10.74
C ASP A 675 15.22 -3.98 -9.60
N TYR A 676 14.76 -5.15 -9.16
CA TYR A 676 13.67 -5.26 -8.18
C TYR A 676 14.11 -6.06 -6.94
N THR A 677 13.59 -5.67 -5.77
CA THR A 677 13.79 -6.46 -4.54
C THR A 677 12.59 -7.37 -4.26
N TYR A 678 11.35 -6.86 -4.35
CA TYR A 678 10.13 -7.70 -4.37
C TYR A 678 9.10 -7.11 -5.32
N THR A 679 8.46 -7.98 -6.08
CA THR A 679 7.43 -7.58 -7.05
C THR A 679 6.05 -7.96 -6.59
N ILE A 680 5.91 -9.21 -6.14
CA ILE A 680 4.67 -9.82 -5.66
C ILE A 680 5.01 -10.50 -4.34
N ARG A 681 4.19 -10.27 -3.30
CA ARG A 681 4.43 -10.74 -1.92
C ARG A 681 3.19 -11.48 -1.41
N ASN A 682 3.40 -12.41 -0.46
CA ASN A 682 2.39 -13.18 0.29
C ASN A 682 1.55 -14.17 -0.54
N TYR A 683 2.21 -14.90 -1.44
CA TYR A 683 1.59 -15.98 -2.22
C TYR A 683 1.35 -17.23 -1.36
N LEU A 684 0.18 -17.85 -1.50
CA LEU A 684 -0.17 -19.12 -0.84
C LEU A 684 -0.12 -20.31 -1.79
N ASP A 685 -0.06 -21.53 -1.25
CA ASP A 685 -0.05 -22.76 -2.05
C ASP A 685 -1.30 -22.90 -2.97
N THR A 686 -2.38 -22.17 -2.69
CA THR A 686 -3.60 -22.11 -3.50
C THR A 686 -3.48 -21.24 -4.75
N ASP A 687 -2.52 -20.33 -4.82
CA ASP A 687 -2.41 -19.40 -5.94
C ASP A 687 -1.85 -20.10 -7.21
N TYR A 688 -2.02 -19.46 -8.39
CA TYR A 688 -1.52 -19.91 -9.70
C TYR A 688 -0.68 -18.83 -10.39
N ILE A 689 0.58 -19.11 -10.72
CA ILE A 689 1.42 -18.24 -11.56
C ILE A 689 1.45 -18.83 -12.97
N ARG A 690 0.90 -18.12 -13.95
CA ARG A 690 0.81 -18.58 -15.34
C ARG A 690 1.89 -17.92 -16.20
N GLY A 691 2.80 -18.73 -16.75
CA GLY A 691 3.79 -18.29 -17.73
C GLY A 691 4.91 -17.45 -17.12
N THR A 692 5.94 -18.09 -16.57
CA THR A 692 7.03 -17.38 -15.90
C THR A 692 8.10 -16.90 -16.90
N GLY A 693 7.79 -15.81 -17.61
CA GLY A 693 8.84 -15.00 -18.22
C GLY A 693 9.63 -14.26 -17.14
N LYS A 694 10.75 -14.82 -16.66
CA LYS A 694 11.76 -14.16 -15.79
C LYS A 694 11.23 -13.57 -14.45
N THR A 695 10.15 -14.09 -13.88
CA THR A 695 9.69 -13.66 -12.55
C THR A 695 10.59 -14.26 -11.46
N THR A 696 11.12 -13.42 -10.56
CA THR A 696 11.87 -13.87 -9.37
C THR A 696 10.91 -14.10 -8.21
N ILE A 697 10.78 -15.35 -7.74
CA ILE A 697 9.87 -15.77 -6.65
C ILE A 697 10.71 -16.12 -5.41
N MET A 698 10.34 -15.64 -4.21
CA MET A 698 10.94 -16.13 -2.96
C MET A 698 10.36 -17.51 -2.61
N ILE A 699 11.22 -18.47 -2.25
CA ILE A 699 10.75 -19.77 -1.76
C ILE A 699 10.89 -19.87 -0.24
N SER A 700 9.82 -20.32 0.40
CA SER A 700 9.85 -21.03 1.68
C SER A 700 9.28 -22.44 1.50
N ASN A 701 9.96 -23.46 2.05
CA ASN A 701 9.56 -24.88 2.22
C ASN A 701 8.26 -25.34 1.55
N ARG A 702 8.21 -25.44 0.21
CA ARG A 702 7.01 -25.84 -0.54
C ARG A 702 7.31 -26.79 -1.70
N THR A 703 6.26 -27.34 -2.29
CA THR A 703 6.31 -28.08 -3.54
C THR A 703 5.93 -27.16 -4.70
N LEU A 704 6.77 -27.10 -5.73
CA LEU A 704 6.50 -26.37 -6.97
C LEU A 704 5.46 -27.12 -7.82
N LYS A 705 4.72 -26.38 -8.64
CA LYS A 705 3.71 -26.90 -9.56
C LYS A 705 4.23 -26.92 -11.01
N PRO A 706 3.78 -27.84 -11.89
CA PRO A 706 4.22 -27.90 -13.29
C PRO A 706 4.07 -26.57 -14.04
N GLU A 707 3.00 -25.82 -13.80
CA GLU A 707 2.71 -24.52 -14.41
C GLU A 707 3.73 -23.42 -14.07
N GLU A 708 4.54 -23.59 -13.02
CA GLU A 708 5.59 -22.66 -12.62
C GLU A 708 6.89 -22.82 -13.45
N THR A 709 6.88 -23.72 -14.44
CA THR A 709 7.99 -23.92 -15.39
C THR A 709 8.42 -22.61 -16.08
N GLY A 710 9.73 -22.40 -16.18
CA GLY A 710 10.40 -21.16 -16.62
C GLY A 710 10.85 -20.22 -15.48
N GLY A 711 10.46 -20.51 -14.23
CA GLY A 711 10.57 -19.58 -13.12
C GLY A 711 11.99 -19.42 -12.58
N ILE A 712 12.27 -18.26 -11.97
CA ILE A 712 13.52 -17.98 -11.22
C ILE A 712 13.19 -17.87 -9.74
N PHE A 713 13.90 -18.58 -8.88
CA PHE A 713 13.57 -18.69 -7.46
C PHE A 713 14.75 -18.33 -6.55
N THR A 714 14.49 -17.69 -5.39
CA THR A 714 15.54 -17.25 -4.46
C THR A 714 15.23 -17.59 -2.99
N ASN A 715 16.26 -17.72 -2.14
CA ASN A 715 16.16 -17.89 -0.68
C ASN A 715 16.56 -16.61 0.07
N ARG A 716 16.58 -15.46 -0.63
CA ARG A 716 16.99 -14.19 -0.04
C ARG A 716 16.05 -13.87 1.13
N PRO A 717 16.55 -13.58 2.33
CA PRO A 717 15.71 -12.98 3.35
C PRO A 717 15.40 -11.55 2.92
N ASP A 718 14.13 -11.14 2.93
CA ASP A 718 13.83 -9.75 3.27
C ASP A 718 14.37 -9.43 4.65
N GLU A 719 14.57 -8.15 4.96
CA GLU A 719 14.82 -7.69 6.33
C GLU A 719 13.59 -7.92 7.26
N GLU A 720 12.68 -8.84 6.89
CA GLU A 720 11.36 -9.12 7.48
C GLU A 720 11.22 -10.59 7.87
N TYR A 721 11.67 -11.48 6.98
CA TYR A 721 11.69 -12.92 7.12
C TYR A 721 13.15 -13.32 7.28
N VAL A 722 13.58 -13.39 8.53
CA VAL A 722 14.78 -14.13 8.88
C VAL A 722 14.45 -15.57 8.53
N VAL A 723 14.89 -16.03 7.35
CA VAL A 723 15.11 -17.45 7.12
C VAL A 723 15.96 -17.89 8.30
N SER A 724 15.37 -18.62 9.26
CA SER A 724 16.00 -19.00 10.52
C SER A 724 16.54 -20.43 10.48
N SER A 725 16.28 -21.11 9.37
CA SER A 725 16.69 -22.48 9.07
C SER A 725 16.87 -22.66 7.57
N ASP A 726 17.52 -23.74 7.17
CA ASP A 726 17.62 -24.13 5.75
C ASP A 726 16.24 -24.29 5.11
N THR A 727 16.17 -24.00 3.81
CA THR A 727 14.95 -24.13 3.00
C THR A 727 15.05 -25.35 2.11
N THR A 728 13.95 -26.10 1.96
CA THR A 728 13.85 -27.25 1.06
C THR A 728 12.63 -27.12 0.15
N THR A 729 12.86 -27.09 -1.16
CA THR A 729 11.84 -26.98 -2.19
C THR A 729 11.68 -28.31 -2.90
N THR A 730 10.46 -28.82 -3.00
CA THR A 730 10.17 -30.02 -3.80
C THR A 730 9.83 -29.59 -5.22
N LEU A 731 10.43 -30.21 -6.24
CA LEU A 731 10.01 -30.06 -7.64
C LEU A 731 8.63 -30.71 -7.86
N PRO A 732 7.86 -30.32 -8.89
CA PRO A 732 6.64 -31.04 -9.25
C PRO A 732 6.96 -32.47 -9.69
N ILE A 733 5.92 -33.27 -9.92
CA ILE A 733 6.06 -34.54 -10.66
C ILE A 733 6.72 -34.22 -12.02
N ALA A 734 7.76 -34.97 -12.37
CA ALA A 734 8.53 -34.83 -13.59
C ALA A 734 7.70 -35.27 -14.81
N LEU A 735 7.05 -34.30 -15.46
CA LEU A 735 6.31 -34.48 -16.72
C LEU A 735 6.89 -33.54 -17.78
N ALA A 736 7.59 -34.06 -18.78
CA ALA A 736 8.30 -33.19 -19.73
C ALA A 736 7.31 -32.35 -20.59
N PRO A 737 7.64 -31.09 -20.94
CA PRO A 737 8.86 -30.35 -20.61
C PRO A 737 8.67 -29.38 -19.41
N LEU A 738 9.54 -29.48 -18.39
CA LEU A 738 9.56 -28.55 -17.26
C LEU A 738 10.95 -27.99 -17.01
N GLU A 739 11.06 -26.75 -16.56
CA GLU A 739 12.34 -26.09 -16.32
C GLU A 739 12.26 -25.10 -15.15
N PHE A 740 13.27 -25.06 -14.29
CA PHE A 740 13.32 -24.17 -13.13
C PHE A 740 14.73 -23.64 -12.91
N THR A 741 14.84 -22.37 -12.50
CA THR A 741 16.11 -21.73 -12.13
C THR A 741 16.07 -21.29 -10.67
N PHE A 742 17.11 -21.59 -9.91
CA PHE A 742 17.25 -21.27 -8.50
C PHE A 742 18.52 -20.42 -8.30
N ILE A 743 18.43 -19.38 -7.49
CA ILE A 743 19.54 -18.47 -7.18
C ILE A 743 19.63 -18.32 -5.66
N SER A 744 20.73 -18.78 -5.09
CA SER A 744 21.02 -18.55 -3.68
C SER A 744 21.37 -17.08 -3.44
N LYS A 745 20.73 -16.47 -2.46
CA LYS A 745 20.86 -15.05 -2.07
C LYS A 745 21.01 -14.89 -0.55
N ASN A 746 21.17 -15.98 0.19
CA ASN A 746 21.33 -16.01 1.65
C ASN A 746 22.72 -16.54 2.01
N SER A 747 23.45 -15.83 2.88
CA SER A 747 24.77 -16.24 3.35
C SER A 747 24.71 -17.31 4.46
N ASN A 748 23.62 -17.33 5.24
CA ASN A 748 23.51 -18.01 6.53
C ASN A 748 22.68 -19.30 6.50
N TYR A 749 21.84 -19.53 5.49
CA TYR A 749 21.03 -20.75 5.37
C TYR A 749 21.04 -21.38 3.97
N PHE A 750 20.94 -22.72 3.90
CA PHE A 750 20.95 -23.48 2.65
C PHE A 750 19.65 -23.31 1.86
N MET A 751 19.77 -23.33 0.53
CA MET A 751 18.64 -23.58 -0.38
C MET A 751 18.81 -24.97 -0.95
N ASN A 752 17.85 -25.84 -0.63
CA ASN A 752 17.84 -27.22 -1.05
C ASN A 752 16.69 -27.49 -2.01
N ILE A 753 16.94 -28.25 -3.07
CA ILE A 753 15.96 -28.67 -4.07
C ILE A 753 15.87 -30.20 -4.05
N LYS A 754 14.67 -30.77 -3.96
CA LYS A 754 14.45 -32.23 -4.00
C LYS A 754 13.40 -32.58 -5.07
N PRO A 755 13.45 -33.77 -5.69
CA PRO A 755 12.41 -34.21 -6.61
C PRO A 755 11.15 -34.65 -5.87
N ALA A 756 10.07 -34.95 -6.59
CA ALA A 756 8.89 -35.58 -6.00
C ALA A 756 9.23 -36.99 -5.46
N SER A 757 8.41 -37.51 -4.54
CA SER A 757 8.67 -38.80 -3.90
C SER A 757 8.76 -39.93 -4.94
N GLY A 758 9.89 -40.64 -4.97
CA GLY A 758 10.16 -41.73 -5.90
C GLY A 758 10.84 -41.31 -7.20
N GLU A 759 11.04 -40.01 -7.42
CA GLU A 759 11.75 -39.47 -8.58
C GLU A 759 13.23 -39.18 -8.27
N GLU A 760 14.01 -38.92 -9.32
CA GLU A 760 15.45 -38.68 -9.24
C GLU A 760 15.84 -37.33 -9.86
N ILE A 761 16.77 -36.63 -9.20
CA ILE A 761 17.62 -35.61 -9.85
C ILE A 761 18.91 -36.31 -10.25
N ILE A 762 19.21 -36.32 -11.54
CA ILE A 762 20.34 -37.05 -12.12
C ILE A 762 21.65 -36.58 -11.48
N GLY A 763 22.43 -37.53 -10.96
CA GLY A 763 23.66 -37.27 -10.21
C GLY A 763 23.48 -37.17 -8.69
N TYR A 764 22.25 -37.18 -8.18
CA TYR A 764 21.93 -37.07 -6.76
C TYR A 764 21.07 -38.24 -6.24
N GLY A 765 20.54 -39.09 -7.12
CA GLY A 765 19.81 -40.31 -6.78
C GLY A 765 18.32 -40.09 -6.50
N VAL A 766 17.59 -41.18 -6.27
CA VAL A 766 16.16 -41.18 -5.96
C VAL A 766 15.91 -40.46 -4.63
N ASN A 767 14.95 -39.52 -4.62
CA ASN A 767 14.70 -38.59 -3.52
C ASN A 767 15.92 -37.72 -3.14
N GLY A 768 16.95 -37.70 -4.00
CA GLY A 768 18.21 -36.98 -3.78
C GLY A 768 18.00 -35.47 -3.74
N LEU A 769 18.64 -34.82 -2.79
CA LEU A 769 18.51 -33.38 -2.56
C LEU A 769 19.76 -32.64 -3.08
N VAL A 770 19.55 -31.56 -3.83
CA VAL A 770 20.57 -30.68 -4.40
C VAL A 770 20.67 -29.39 -3.59
N ASP A 771 21.87 -29.08 -3.09
CA ASP A 771 22.21 -27.77 -2.52
C ASP A 771 22.60 -26.79 -3.62
N VAL A 772 21.92 -25.64 -3.68
CA VAL A 772 22.20 -24.59 -4.67
C VAL A 772 23.56 -23.94 -4.43
N GLY A 773 24.03 -23.81 -3.19
CA GLY A 773 25.33 -23.22 -2.81
C GLY A 773 25.23 -21.88 -2.08
N ALA A 774 26.39 -21.21 -1.89
CA ALA A 774 26.48 -19.92 -1.20
C ALA A 774 25.78 -18.78 -1.95
N GLU A 775 25.64 -17.62 -1.29
CA GLU A 775 25.09 -16.42 -1.91
C GLU A 775 25.72 -16.13 -3.29
N GLY A 776 24.86 -15.90 -4.28
CA GLY A 776 25.22 -15.72 -5.68
C GLY A 776 25.16 -16.99 -6.53
N SER A 777 25.02 -18.18 -5.92
CA SER A 777 25.01 -19.45 -6.67
C SER A 777 23.76 -19.61 -7.51
N ILE A 778 23.86 -20.26 -8.67
CA ILE A 778 22.75 -20.47 -9.60
C ILE A 778 22.65 -21.95 -9.96
N LEU A 779 21.45 -22.53 -9.86
CA LEU A 779 21.12 -23.90 -10.26
C LEU A 779 19.96 -23.87 -11.26
N GLN A 780 20.09 -24.53 -12.39
CA GLN A 780 19.05 -24.68 -13.40
C GLN A 780 18.77 -26.17 -13.58
N ILE A 781 17.51 -26.57 -13.44
CA ILE A 781 17.06 -27.96 -13.51
C ILE A 781 15.95 -28.07 -14.57
N ARG A 782 15.97 -29.12 -15.38
CA ARG A 782 14.97 -29.38 -16.43
C ARG A 782 14.51 -30.83 -16.40
N CYS A 783 13.23 -31.07 -16.61
CA CYS A 783 12.67 -32.38 -16.95
C CYS A 783 12.58 -32.47 -18.48
N THR A 784 13.41 -33.32 -19.08
CA THR A 784 13.39 -33.59 -20.53
C THR A 784 12.70 -34.92 -20.88
N VAL A 785 12.54 -35.81 -19.90
CA VAL A 785 11.87 -37.11 -19.99
C VAL A 785 11.10 -37.36 -18.69
N ASP A 786 9.89 -37.90 -18.78
CA ASP A 786 9.05 -38.18 -17.62
C ASP A 786 9.78 -39.00 -16.53
N GLY A 787 9.60 -38.59 -15.28
CA GLY A 787 10.19 -39.22 -14.10
C GLY A 787 11.62 -38.82 -13.76
N LYS A 788 12.28 -37.92 -14.52
CA LYS A 788 13.69 -37.53 -14.28
C LYS A 788 13.95 -36.03 -14.41
N TRP A 789 14.82 -35.52 -13.53
CA TRP A 789 15.29 -34.13 -13.54
C TRP A 789 16.79 -34.06 -13.89
N ASP A 790 17.13 -33.32 -14.93
CA ASP A 790 18.48 -33.00 -15.37
C ASP A 790 18.96 -31.67 -14.77
N VAL A 791 20.16 -31.64 -14.19
CA VAL A 791 20.83 -30.37 -13.84
C VAL A 791 21.49 -29.81 -15.10
N VAL A 792 20.93 -28.73 -15.66
CA VAL A 792 21.36 -28.12 -16.92
C VAL A 792 22.51 -27.13 -16.70
N ALA A 793 22.50 -26.42 -15.57
CA ALA A 793 23.58 -25.53 -15.17
C ALA A 793 23.68 -25.43 -13.65
N HIS A 794 24.88 -25.50 -13.08
CA HIS A 794 25.10 -25.27 -11.65
C HIS A 794 26.36 -24.43 -11.42
N LYS A 795 26.18 -23.10 -11.32
CA LYS A 795 27.23 -22.19 -10.89
C LYS A 795 27.24 -22.11 -9.36
N LYS A 796 27.92 -23.05 -8.72
CA LYS A 796 28.03 -23.14 -7.26
C LYS A 796 29.18 -22.27 -6.74
N TYR A 797 28.90 -21.28 -5.89
CA TYR A 797 29.91 -20.60 -5.08
C TYR A 797 30.12 -21.34 -3.75
N THR A 798 31.38 -21.43 -3.32
CA THR A 798 31.79 -22.10 -2.10
C THR A 798 31.27 -21.38 -0.86
N ARG A 799 30.68 -22.15 0.06
CA ARG A 799 30.21 -21.65 1.35
C ARG A 799 31.29 -21.80 2.43
N ILE A 800 31.38 -20.84 3.34
CA ILE A 800 32.24 -20.91 4.54
C ILE A 800 31.33 -21.26 5.72
N ILE A 801 31.62 -22.37 6.40
CA ILE A 801 30.86 -22.90 7.52
C ILE A 801 31.75 -22.83 8.76
N ASN A 802 31.41 -21.97 9.72
CA ASN A 802 32.05 -21.95 11.04
C ASN A 802 31.39 -23.00 11.95
N SER A 803 32.16 -23.98 12.42
CA SER A 803 31.69 -24.92 13.46
C SER A 803 31.75 -24.29 14.84
N ILE A 804 30.74 -24.59 15.66
CA ILE A 804 30.64 -24.24 17.08
C ILE A 804 31.35 -25.26 17.99
N GLY A 805 31.94 -26.32 17.44
CA GLY A 805 32.54 -27.47 18.14
C GLY A 805 31.64 -28.73 18.11
N GLY A 806 32.22 -29.90 18.35
CA GLY A 806 31.53 -31.20 18.33
C GLY A 806 31.69 -31.99 17.02
N THR A 807 30.97 -33.11 16.89
CA THR A 807 31.06 -34.03 15.73
C THR A 807 29.98 -33.73 14.69
N THR A 808 30.38 -33.59 13.42
CA THR A 808 29.52 -33.35 12.26
C THR A 808 29.70 -34.48 11.26
N ASN A 809 28.61 -35.13 10.83
CA ASN A 809 28.64 -36.11 9.75
C ASN A 809 28.34 -35.42 8.43
N LEU A 810 29.34 -35.34 7.55
CA LEU A 810 29.21 -34.76 6.23
C LEU A 810 28.53 -35.74 5.27
N GLN A 811 27.77 -35.19 4.35
CA GLN A 811 27.07 -35.91 3.30
C GLN A 811 27.61 -35.50 1.93
N ALA A 812 27.40 -36.35 0.92
CA ALA A 812 27.82 -36.06 -0.46
C ALA A 812 27.33 -34.69 -0.97
N ARG A 813 26.12 -34.28 -0.55
CA ARG A 813 25.53 -32.97 -0.88
C ARG A 813 26.38 -31.77 -0.41
N ASP A 814 27.19 -31.95 0.62
CA ASP A 814 27.97 -30.87 1.22
C ASP A 814 29.28 -30.58 0.45
N THR A 815 29.51 -31.26 -0.68
CA THR A 815 30.69 -31.10 -1.54
C THR A 815 30.88 -29.65 -2.00
N GLY A 816 32.14 -29.21 -2.07
CA GLY A 816 32.58 -27.87 -2.45
C GLY A 816 32.58 -26.84 -1.31
N ASN A 817 32.14 -27.20 -0.10
CA ASN A 817 32.10 -26.31 1.06
C ASN A 817 33.45 -26.21 1.78
N THR A 818 33.67 -25.05 2.43
CA THR A 818 34.82 -24.78 3.31
C THR A 818 34.37 -24.76 4.76
N TYR A 819 34.97 -25.59 5.59
CA TYR A 819 34.70 -25.71 7.03
C TYR A 819 35.79 -25.04 7.83
N THR A 820 35.39 -24.25 8.80
CA THR A 820 36.26 -23.45 9.67
C THR A 820 35.82 -23.61 11.12
N ASN A 821 36.67 -23.26 12.08
CA ASN A 821 36.35 -23.39 13.51
C ASN A 821 36.50 -22.07 14.27
N THR A 822 36.37 -20.94 13.57
CA THR A 822 36.66 -19.59 14.09
C THR A 822 35.96 -19.30 15.42
N ASP A 823 34.71 -19.77 15.56
CA ASP A 823 33.85 -19.51 16.71
C ASP A 823 33.67 -20.75 17.60
N ALA A 824 34.54 -21.76 17.45
CA ALA A 824 34.33 -23.06 18.08
C ALA A 824 34.56 -23.03 19.60
N THR A 825 33.56 -23.47 20.36
CA THR A 825 33.65 -23.59 21.83
C THR A 825 34.39 -24.86 22.26
N ALA A 826 34.45 -25.88 21.39
CA ALA A 826 35.16 -27.15 21.57
C ALA A 826 35.90 -27.57 20.28
N ASN A 827 36.63 -28.69 20.29
CA ASN A 827 37.22 -29.25 19.07
C ASN A 827 36.12 -29.66 18.08
N SER A 828 36.37 -29.48 16.79
CA SER A 828 35.42 -29.82 15.72
C SER A 828 35.86 -31.10 15.03
N THR A 829 34.99 -32.11 14.97
CA THR A 829 35.22 -33.36 14.23
C THR A 829 34.28 -33.43 13.04
N TYR A 830 34.78 -33.76 11.85
CA TYR A 830 34.01 -33.94 10.63
C TYR A 830 34.19 -35.36 10.10
N ASN A 831 33.14 -36.16 10.09
CA ASN A 831 33.16 -37.47 9.46
C ASN A 831 32.78 -37.30 7.99
N LEU A 832 33.65 -37.69 7.08
CA LEU A 832 33.40 -37.66 5.64
C LEU A 832 32.31 -38.67 5.26
N PRO A 833 31.56 -38.45 4.16
CA PRO A 833 30.71 -39.49 3.59
C PRO A 833 31.56 -40.58 2.92
N ALA A 834 30.90 -41.61 2.39
CA ALA A 834 31.57 -42.59 1.55
C ALA A 834 32.29 -41.90 0.37
N ALA A 835 33.54 -42.28 0.12
CA ALA A 835 34.39 -41.70 -0.90
C ALA A 835 33.90 -42.10 -2.30
N VAL A 836 33.28 -41.16 -3.00
CA VAL A 836 32.81 -41.31 -4.39
C VAL A 836 33.50 -40.27 -5.28
N PRO A 837 33.96 -40.63 -6.50
CA PRO A 837 34.63 -39.70 -7.40
C PRO A 837 33.82 -38.41 -7.62
N GLY A 838 34.49 -37.27 -7.53
CA GLY A 838 33.89 -35.94 -7.73
C GLY A 838 33.52 -35.20 -6.44
N LEU A 839 33.58 -35.86 -5.27
CA LEU A 839 33.38 -35.18 -3.99
C LEU A 839 34.63 -34.37 -3.56
N GLU A 840 34.43 -33.18 -3.02
CA GLU A 840 35.47 -32.27 -2.52
C GLU A 840 35.04 -31.56 -1.24
N TYR A 841 35.95 -31.41 -0.28
CA TYR A 841 35.72 -30.65 0.96
C TYR A 841 36.97 -29.88 1.34
N ARG A 842 36.81 -28.63 1.81
CA ARG A 842 37.93 -27.84 2.34
C ARG A 842 37.77 -27.62 3.83
N PHE A 843 38.84 -27.79 4.60
CA PHE A 843 38.86 -27.58 6.05
C PHE A 843 39.96 -26.58 6.38
N ILE A 844 39.67 -25.56 7.19
CA ILE A 844 40.60 -24.50 7.59
C ILE A 844 40.38 -24.21 9.08
N ARG A 845 41.29 -24.68 9.92
CA ARG A 845 41.36 -24.36 11.33
C ARG A 845 41.89 -22.94 11.52
N THR A 846 41.02 -22.03 11.91
CA THR A 846 41.29 -20.61 12.19
C THR A 846 41.44 -20.33 13.69
N HIS A 847 40.90 -21.19 14.55
CA HIS A 847 40.98 -21.05 16.01
C HIS A 847 42.36 -21.45 16.55
N ASN A 848 42.91 -20.65 17.48
CA ASN A 848 44.27 -20.87 17.99
C ASN A 848 44.39 -22.06 18.96
N THR A 849 43.35 -22.32 19.76
CA THR A 849 43.35 -23.34 20.83
C THR A 849 42.42 -24.53 20.58
N ARG A 850 41.73 -24.60 19.43
CA ARG A 850 40.80 -25.68 19.08
C ARG A 850 41.24 -26.36 17.80
N THR A 851 41.06 -27.66 17.72
CA THR A 851 41.45 -28.46 16.56
C THR A 851 40.29 -28.68 15.59
N ILE A 852 40.62 -29.02 14.35
CA ILE A 852 39.69 -29.66 13.41
C ILE A 852 40.18 -31.07 13.15
N ILE A 853 39.32 -32.07 13.35
CA ILE A 853 39.58 -33.48 13.06
C ILE A 853 38.68 -33.88 11.88
N VAL A 854 39.22 -34.57 10.88
CA VAL A 854 38.47 -35.04 9.71
C VAL A 854 38.66 -36.53 9.55
N SER A 855 37.59 -37.31 9.73
CA SER A 855 37.64 -38.78 9.73
C SER A 855 37.06 -39.35 8.43
N PRO A 856 37.69 -40.34 7.78
CA PRO A 856 37.07 -41.06 6.67
C PRO A 856 35.89 -41.93 7.14
N ASN A 857 35.01 -42.30 6.21
CA ASN A 857 33.91 -43.22 6.48
C ASN A 857 34.41 -44.67 6.44
N GLY A 858 34.19 -45.44 7.52
CA GLY A 858 34.37 -46.90 7.51
C GLY A 858 35.73 -47.35 6.99
N SER A 859 35.74 -48.02 5.84
CA SER A 859 36.93 -48.57 5.18
C SER A 859 37.66 -47.60 4.24
N ASP A 860 37.17 -46.36 4.10
CA ASP A 860 37.77 -45.37 3.21
C ASP A 860 39.11 -44.87 3.75
N PHE A 861 39.97 -44.41 2.84
CA PHE A 861 41.31 -43.91 3.17
C PHE A 861 41.40 -42.41 2.93
N ILE A 862 42.12 -41.70 3.81
CA ILE A 862 42.68 -40.37 3.51
C ILE A 862 44.19 -40.54 3.38
N LEU A 863 44.77 -40.20 2.22
CA LEU A 863 46.23 -40.37 1.98
C LEU A 863 46.74 -41.79 2.28
N GLU A 864 46.00 -42.83 1.87
CA GLU A 864 46.35 -44.24 2.09
C GLU A 864 46.34 -44.70 3.56
N GLN A 865 45.87 -43.87 4.48
CA GLN A 865 45.67 -44.21 5.89
C GLN A 865 44.17 -44.26 6.23
N GLN A 866 43.76 -45.20 7.09
CA GLN A 866 42.38 -45.25 7.62
C GLN A 866 42.15 -44.23 8.73
N THR A 867 43.21 -43.59 9.22
CA THR A 867 43.14 -42.57 10.27
C THR A 867 42.82 -41.20 9.70
N GLY A 868 41.95 -40.46 10.39
CA GLY A 868 41.57 -39.11 10.00
C GLY A 868 42.71 -38.07 10.04
N LEU A 869 42.51 -36.93 9.39
CA LEU A 869 43.39 -35.76 9.47
C LEU A 869 43.12 -34.97 10.76
N ASN A 870 44.17 -34.45 11.40
CA ASN A 870 44.05 -33.59 12.57
C ASN A 870 44.81 -32.28 12.36
N PHE A 871 44.08 -31.17 12.34
CA PHE A 871 44.62 -29.82 12.32
C PHE A 871 44.75 -29.31 13.76
N GLY A 872 45.94 -29.54 14.35
CA GLY A 872 46.27 -29.20 15.74
C GLY A 872 46.21 -27.72 16.12
N THR A 873 46.43 -27.41 17.40
CA THR A 873 46.46 -26.04 17.95
C THR A 873 47.72 -25.26 17.51
N GLY A 874 47.74 -23.92 17.63
CA GLY A 874 48.86 -23.08 17.18
C GLY A 874 48.44 -21.75 16.56
N SER A 875 49.37 -20.82 16.36
CA SER A 875 49.11 -19.49 15.78
C SER A 875 49.00 -19.51 14.25
N GLY A 876 47.93 -18.93 13.69
CA GLY A 876 47.70 -18.79 12.23
C GLY A 876 46.88 -19.93 11.62
N PRO A 877 46.26 -19.80 10.44
CA PRO A 877 45.39 -20.84 9.88
C PRO A 877 46.15 -22.14 9.50
N SER A 878 45.49 -23.30 9.60
CA SER A 878 45.93 -24.59 9.00
C SER A 878 44.76 -25.29 8.34
N GLY A 879 44.96 -25.97 7.23
CA GLY A 879 43.86 -26.66 6.58
C GLY A 879 44.26 -27.51 5.40
N ALA A 880 43.33 -28.33 4.92
CA ALA A 880 43.50 -29.09 3.69
C ALA A 880 42.22 -29.08 2.84
N THR A 881 42.39 -29.20 1.53
CA THR A 881 41.31 -29.58 0.61
C THR A 881 41.42 -31.07 0.31
N LEU A 882 40.35 -31.81 0.57
CA LEU A 882 40.19 -33.23 0.27
C LEU A 882 39.35 -33.39 -0.99
N ARG A 883 39.80 -34.21 -1.94
CA ARG A 883 39.04 -34.56 -3.14
C ARG A 883 39.10 -36.06 -3.38
N CYS A 884 37.97 -36.66 -3.73
CA CYS A 884 37.88 -38.06 -4.14
C CYS A 884 37.96 -38.15 -5.66
N PHE A 885 38.98 -38.85 -6.17
CA PHE A 885 39.13 -39.13 -7.61
C PHE A 885 38.78 -40.57 -7.95
N VAL A 886 38.91 -41.50 -6.99
CA VAL A 886 38.60 -42.93 -7.14
C VAL A 886 37.80 -43.41 -5.94
N PRO A 887 36.83 -44.34 -6.11
CA PRO A 887 36.02 -44.82 -5.01
C PRO A 887 36.87 -45.33 -3.84
N GLY A 888 36.48 -45.01 -2.61
CA GLY A 888 37.17 -45.45 -1.39
C GLY A 888 38.40 -44.63 -0.97
N ARG A 889 38.80 -43.58 -1.71
CA ARG A 889 40.02 -42.81 -1.42
C ARG A 889 39.85 -41.29 -1.52
N TRP A 890 40.21 -40.60 -0.45
CA TRP A 890 40.34 -39.14 -0.37
C TRP A 890 41.80 -38.69 -0.54
N GLU A 891 42.05 -37.79 -1.49
CA GLU A 891 43.35 -37.18 -1.74
C GLU A 891 43.41 -35.73 -1.22
N VAL A 892 44.56 -35.32 -0.68
CA VAL A 892 44.80 -33.92 -0.29
C VAL A 892 45.34 -33.15 -1.49
N THR A 893 44.57 -32.20 -2.01
CA THR A 893 44.91 -31.42 -3.23
C THR A 893 45.47 -30.04 -2.92
N HIS A 894 45.29 -29.53 -1.70
CA HIS A 894 45.86 -28.26 -1.23
C HIS A 894 46.07 -28.32 0.27
N ASN A 895 47.27 -28.00 0.77
CA ASN A 895 47.59 -27.99 2.20
C ASN A 895 48.08 -26.58 2.61
N GLN A 896 47.32 -25.87 3.46
CA GLN A 896 47.67 -24.53 3.93
C GLN A 896 48.52 -24.54 5.21
N ARG A 897 49.51 -25.45 5.32
CA ARG A 897 50.71 -25.24 6.12
C ARG A 897 51.89 -26.04 5.55
N ASN A 898 52.93 -25.35 5.11
CA ASN A 898 54.29 -25.79 5.45
C ASN A 898 54.34 -25.76 6.98
N ASN A 899 54.29 -26.90 7.67
CA ASN A 899 54.38 -26.88 9.13
C ASN A 899 55.76 -26.36 9.52
N ILE A 900 55.81 -25.22 10.21
CA ILE A 900 57.01 -24.81 10.94
C ILE A 900 57.05 -25.65 12.22
N ILE A 901 57.88 -26.69 12.24
CA ILE A 901 58.10 -27.49 13.44
C ILE A 901 59.19 -26.80 14.26
N LYS A 902 58.77 -26.18 15.36
CA LYS A 902 59.66 -25.54 16.35
C LYS A 902 60.13 -26.59 17.35
N ASP A 903 61.43 -26.62 17.61
CA ASP A 903 62.02 -27.40 18.72
C ASP A 903 61.88 -28.90 18.60
N VAL A 904 62.42 -29.40 17.48
CA VAL A 904 62.71 -30.80 17.32
C VAL A 904 63.67 -31.22 18.46
N GLY A 905 63.17 -32.02 19.41
CA GLY A 905 63.94 -32.47 20.57
C GLY A 905 65.24 -33.19 20.18
N VAL A 906 66.16 -33.35 21.13
CA VAL A 906 67.44 -34.04 20.89
C VAL A 906 67.18 -35.48 20.42
N GLY A 907 67.53 -35.80 19.17
CA GLY A 907 67.52 -37.18 18.64
C GLY A 907 66.25 -37.62 17.88
N VAL A 908 65.53 -36.71 17.22
CA VAL A 908 64.33 -37.07 16.41
C VAL A 908 64.72 -37.67 15.07
N THR A 909 64.05 -38.76 14.70
CA THR A 909 64.10 -39.34 13.35
C THR A 909 62.85 -38.95 12.57
N LEU A 910 63.02 -38.28 11.42
CA LEU A 910 61.93 -37.92 10.52
C LEU A 910 61.34 -39.16 9.87
N ASN A 911 60.04 -39.12 9.62
CA ASN A 911 59.35 -40.13 8.83
C ASN A 911 58.93 -39.54 7.47
N ARG A 912 58.55 -40.41 6.52
CA ARG A 912 58.13 -39.99 5.16
C ARG A 912 56.90 -39.08 5.16
N ASN A 913 56.09 -39.11 6.22
CA ASN A 913 54.90 -38.26 6.37
C ASN A 913 55.26 -36.81 6.76
N ASP A 914 56.50 -36.55 7.19
CA ASP A 914 56.97 -35.21 7.50
C ASP A 914 57.35 -34.39 6.24
N LYS A 915 57.14 -34.94 5.04
CA LYS A 915 57.57 -34.33 3.77
C LYS A 915 56.94 -32.95 3.56
N GLY A 916 57.75 -31.97 3.16
CA GLY A 916 57.35 -30.57 2.98
C GLY A 916 57.36 -29.71 4.24
N ASN A 917 57.69 -30.25 5.42
CA ASN A 917 57.80 -29.48 6.65
C ASN A 917 59.06 -28.59 6.69
N PHE A 918 58.99 -27.52 7.50
CA PHE A 918 60.04 -26.54 7.76
C PHE A 918 60.51 -26.65 9.23
N PHE A 919 61.72 -27.13 9.50
CA PHE A 919 62.22 -27.39 10.85
C PHE A 919 63.10 -26.24 11.36
N ILE A 920 62.85 -25.76 12.58
CA ILE A 920 63.64 -24.69 13.22
C ILE A 920 64.06 -25.02 14.66
N ASN A 921 65.17 -24.43 15.13
CA ASN A 921 65.65 -24.54 16.52
C ASN A 921 65.38 -23.24 17.32
N ASP A 922 64.14 -23.06 17.79
CA ASP A 922 63.61 -21.78 18.31
C ASP A 922 63.64 -21.62 19.85
N SER A 923 63.82 -22.70 20.61
CA SER A 923 63.84 -22.72 22.09
C SER A 923 65.24 -22.61 22.66
N ALA A 924 65.32 -22.00 23.84
CA ALA A 924 66.55 -21.71 24.60
C ALA A 924 67.25 -22.95 25.20
N GLY A 925 66.94 -24.17 24.74
CA GLY A 925 67.27 -25.42 25.43
C GLY A 925 68.62 -26.08 25.10
N ASN A 926 68.87 -26.51 23.84
CA ASN A 926 69.99 -27.41 23.50
C ASN A 926 70.42 -27.31 22.01
N ASN A 927 71.55 -27.94 21.62
CA ASN A 927 71.86 -28.22 20.21
C ASN A 927 70.81 -29.19 19.62
N THR A 928 70.46 -29.02 18.35
CA THR A 928 69.43 -29.84 17.68
C THR A 928 70.08 -30.81 16.68
N THR A 929 69.68 -32.08 16.75
CA THR A 929 70.07 -33.12 15.79
C THR A 929 68.82 -33.81 15.26
N VAL A 930 68.70 -33.91 13.95
CA VAL A 930 67.57 -34.56 13.25
C VAL A 930 68.09 -35.64 12.32
N THR A 931 67.56 -36.84 12.42
CA THR A 931 67.90 -37.98 11.57
C THR A 931 66.89 -38.12 10.43
N LEU A 932 67.34 -38.25 9.19
CA LEU A 932 66.48 -38.52 8.03
C LEU A 932 66.11 -40.02 7.99
N HIS A 933 64.92 -40.32 7.48
CA HIS A 933 64.60 -41.68 7.06
C HIS A 933 65.40 -42.05 5.80
N GLU A 934 65.42 -43.34 5.45
CA GLU A 934 66.07 -43.86 4.25
C GLU A 934 65.55 -43.19 2.96
N ALA A 935 66.46 -42.77 2.09
CA ALA A 935 66.18 -42.05 0.85
C ALA A 935 65.66 -42.98 -0.26
N THR A 936 64.44 -43.53 -0.13
CA THR A 936 63.88 -44.46 -1.13
C THR A 936 62.84 -43.83 -2.06
N GLU A 937 62.21 -42.73 -1.67
CA GLU A 937 61.13 -42.08 -2.43
C GLU A 937 61.65 -40.80 -3.11
N LEU A 938 61.63 -40.78 -4.45
CA LEU A 938 62.07 -39.63 -5.25
C LEU A 938 61.17 -38.43 -5.02
N GLY A 939 61.76 -37.24 -4.86
CA GLY A 939 61.03 -35.98 -4.78
C GLY A 939 60.58 -35.57 -3.37
N ILE A 940 60.81 -36.40 -2.34
CA ILE A 940 60.61 -35.96 -0.94
C ILE A 940 61.55 -34.81 -0.61
N GLU A 941 61.01 -33.76 0.03
CA GLU A 941 61.75 -32.58 0.45
C GLU A 941 61.58 -32.28 1.94
N TYR A 942 62.67 -31.78 2.55
CA TYR A 942 62.69 -31.24 3.90
C TYR A 942 63.46 -29.93 3.93
N THR A 943 62.93 -28.91 4.61
CA THR A 943 63.62 -27.62 4.79
C THR A 943 63.98 -27.40 6.25
N PHE A 944 65.23 -27.01 6.50
CA PHE A 944 65.80 -26.79 7.82
C PHE A 944 66.33 -25.36 7.92
N MET A 945 66.07 -24.68 9.03
CA MET A 945 66.59 -23.34 9.30
C MET A 945 67.17 -23.26 10.71
N ARG A 946 68.40 -22.77 10.81
CA ARG A 946 69.01 -22.48 12.10
C ARG A 946 68.60 -21.07 12.53
N THR A 947 67.81 -20.92 13.59
CA THR A 947 67.40 -19.60 14.14
C THR A 947 68.27 -19.16 15.32
N SER A 948 69.04 -20.07 15.93
CA SER A 948 69.92 -19.76 17.09
C SER A 948 71.37 -19.41 16.68
N ALA A 949 71.88 -18.27 17.18
CA ALA A 949 73.27 -17.83 16.97
C ALA A 949 74.30 -18.75 17.64
N ASN A 950 73.99 -19.29 18.81
CA ASN A 950 74.96 -19.93 19.69
C ASN A 950 74.92 -21.46 19.68
N ARG A 951 74.08 -22.07 18.84
CA ARG A 951 73.81 -23.53 18.86
C ARG A 951 73.73 -24.10 17.45
N THR A 952 74.18 -25.35 17.27
CA THR A 952 74.18 -26.02 15.97
C THR A 952 72.85 -26.69 15.68
N PHE A 953 72.50 -26.77 14.38
CA PHE A 953 71.43 -27.63 13.87
C PHE A 953 72.09 -28.65 12.94
N THR A 954 72.10 -29.91 13.35
CA THR A 954 72.72 -31.03 12.62
C THR A 954 71.66 -31.93 11.99
N ILE A 955 71.87 -32.31 10.74
CA ILE A 955 71.03 -33.23 9.97
C ILE A 955 71.85 -34.50 9.72
N VAL A 956 71.36 -35.64 10.20
CA VAL A 956 72.02 -36.94 10.09
C VAL A 956 71.28 -37.75 9.03
N PRO A 957 71.92 -38.18 7.93
CA PRO A 957 71.28 -39.10 6.99
C PRO A 957 71.08 -40.48 7.62
N ASN A 958 70.24 -41.33 7.01
CA ASN A 958 70.24 -42.76 7.37
C ASN A 958 71.65 -43.36 7.14
N ALA A 959 72.00 -44.43 7.85
CA ALA A 959 73.33 -45.06 7.77
C ALA A 959 73.72 -45.47 6.33
N ASN A 960 72.75 -45.78 5.47
CA ASN A 960 72.99 -46.14 4.08
C ASN A 960 72.93 -44.95 3.11
N ASP A 961 72.49 -43.78 3.56
CA ASP A 961 72.27 -42.59 2.72
C ASP A 961 73.52 -41.70 2.66
N THR A 962 73.61 -40.91 1.59
CA THR A 962 74.62 -39.85 1.43
C THR A 962 73.93 -38.50 1.21
N ILE A 963 74.38 -37.45 1.89
CA ILE A 963 74.00 -36.06 1.59
C ILE A 963 75.01 -35.48 0.61
N GLN A 964 74.54 -34.74 -0.39
CA GLN A 964 75.40 -34.13 -1.42
C GLN A 964 76.57 -33.34 -0.81
N GLY A 965 77.79 -33.73 -1.21
CA GLY A 965 79.03 -33.08 -0.77
C GLY A 965 79.64 -33.67 0.51
N LEU A 966 79.04 -34.73 1.08
CA LEU A 966 79.54 -35.45 2.25
C LEU A 966 79.75 -36.94 1.93
N ASN A 967 80.48 -37.67 2.78
CA ASN A 967 80.60 -39.13 2.69
C ASN A 967 79.32 -39.82 3.20
N GLN A 968 79.22 -41.14 2.98
CA GLN A 968 78.09 -41.94 3.47
C GLN A 968 77.97 -41.83 5.00
N ALA A 969 76.73 -41.71 5.50
CA ALA A 969 76.39 -41.51 6.91
C ALA A 969 76.94 -40.23 7.58
N GLU A 970 77.60 -39.35 6.83
CA GLU A 970 78.17 -38.10 7.37
C GLU A 970 77.08 -37.02 7.54
N SER A 971 77.10 -36.33 8.69
CA SER A 971 76.05 -35.37 9.07
C SER A 971 76.30 -33.97 8.52
N LEU A 972 75.23 -33.29 8.10
CA LEU A 972 75.26 -31.90 7.63
C LEU A 972 74.91 -30.93 8.76
N VAL A 973 75.78 -29.96 9.04
CA VAL A 973 75.46 -28.84 9.94
C VAL A 973 74.87 -27.69 9.13
N VAL A 974 73.66 -27.24 9.48
CA VAL A 974 73.05 -26.02 8.91
C VAL A 974 73.87 -24.83 9.37
N GLY A 975 74.20 -23.91 8.45
CA GLY A 975 75.21 -22.83 8.56
C GLY A 975 75.05 -21.83 9.73
N ASN A 976 75.29 -20.54 9.50
CA ASN A 976 75.15 -19.52 10.55
C ASN A 976 73.69 -19.27 10.93
N GLN A 977 73.45 -18.43 11.94
CA GLN A 977 72.09 -17.99 12.29
C GLN A 977 71.36 -17.46 11.05
N TYR A 978 70.12 -17.92 10.88
CA TYR A 978 69.21 -17.70 9.75
C TYR A 978 69.57 -18.42 8.44
N SER A 979 70.57 -19.30 8.44
CA SER A 979 70.85 -20.16 7.28
C SER A 979 69.73 -21.18 7.07
N ILE A 980 69.35 -21.38 5.80
CA ILE A 980 68.30 -22.32 5.37
C ILE A 980 68.91 -23.35 4.43
N VAL A 981 68.59 -24.62 4.65
CA VAL A 981 68.95 -25.75 3.77
C VAL A 981 67.69 -26.55 3.43
N THR A 982 67.46 -26.82 2.15
CA THR A 982 66.45 -27.78 1.69
C THR A 982 67.13 -28.99 1.08
N LEU A 983 66.80 -30.18 1.58
CA LEU A 983 67.25 -31.46 1.05
C LEU A 983 66.12 -32.11 0.25
N ARG A 984 66.45 -32.69 -0.91
CA ARG A 984 65.54 -33.48 -1.75
C ARG A 984 66.13 -34.85 -2.04
N CYS A 985 65.35 -35.91 -1.87
CA CYS A 985 65.74 -37.23 -2.37
C CYS A 985 65.65 -37.22 -3.91
N VAL A 986 66.79 -37.33 -4.60
CA VAL A 986 66.84 -37.28 -6.09
C VAL A 986 67.21 -38.63 -6.71
N ARG A 987 67.65 -39.59 -5.90
CA ARG A 987 67.84 -41.01 -6.24
C ARG A 987 67.99 -41.82 -4.96
N THR A 988 67.79 -43.14 -5.06
CA THR A 988 67.91 -44.05 -3.93
C THR A 988 69.24 -43.85 -3.18
N ASN A 989 69.16 -43.78 -1.85
CA ASN A 989 70.28 -43.56 -0.93
C ASN A 989 70.99 -42.19 -1.05
N PHE A 990 70.35 -41.18 -1.67
CA PHE A 990 71.00 -39.88 -1.90
C PHE A 990 70.07 -38.67 -1.72
N TRP A 991 70.48 -37.76 -0.83
CA TRP A 991 69.83 -36.47 -0.56
C TRP A 991 70.63 -35.33 -1.22
N ALA A 992 70.04 -34.69 -2.24
CA ALA A 992 70.61 -33.48 -2.86
C ALA A 992 70.26 -32.21 -2.07
N ILE A 993 71.19 -31.25 -2.00
CA ILE A 993 70.91 -29.92 -1.48
C ILE A 993 70.30 -29.10 -2.62
N VAL A 994 68.98 -28.93 -2.60
CA VAL A 994 68.25 -28.20 -3.66
C VAL A 994 68.07 -26.72 -3.35
N ARG A 995 68.27 -26.31 -2.09
CA ARG A 995 68.30 -24.90 -1.69
C ARG A 995 69.29 -24.71 -0.56
N ARG A 996 70.16 -23.71 -0.67
CA ARG A 996 71.04 -23.27 0.41
C ARG A 996 71.06 -21.74 0.43
N ILE A 997 70.57 -21.15 1.51
CA ILE A 997 70.64 -19.71 1.76
C ILE A 997 71.54 -19.54 2.99
N SER A 998 72.70 -18.92 2.80
CA SER A 998 73.61 -18.55 3.88
C SER A 998 73.49 -17.05 4.14
N THR A 999 73.37 -16.69 5.40
CA THR A 999 73.54 -15.33 5.92
C THR A 999 74.93 -15.12 6.49
#